data_AF-A0A511YYY3-F1
#
_entry.id   AF-A0A511YYY3-F1
#
_cell.length_a   1.000
_cell.length_b   1.000
_cell.length_c   1.000
_cell.angle_alpha   90.00
_cell.angle_beta   90.00
_cell.angle_gamma   90.00
#
_symmetry.space_group_name_H-M   'P 1'
#
loop_
_entity.id
_entity.type
_entity.pdbx_description
1 polymer ?
#
loop_
_entity_poly.entity_id
_entity_poly.type
_entity_poly.pdbx_seq_one_letter_code
_entity_poly.pdbx_strand_id
1 'polypeptide(L)'
;MRLRVGVVGVDARGAAAVAAAAGHADLLAVKPLPAGVQLLLTPAALLDDAARGGTRARFVVVLGDPAGLDPAAVAAAADALGADLVVARWSPARDDHGGPDHAPGDPDDAGAVLRGVVDALVGGAVLGDAFLAGLGAVTPLIGDASLLSWTDLGALLDPFGGRGAGAEPPEAAAPPETAPPDDAAPPPPPAPPSPPPPPPRARPRRRTPAPAPPPHEPAPAPAPEPPPPGTDDRWLQCTVAPDARAARSAERAGTPLPAHAVTEGRNRVTVFVGPAEAGALRAGDLTDAELGFTSPDVESVRLTAVLVPLHPRGEPSRATLRVPRVGRSSDAVLRLDVPAGTREVSARLLLVHRNRVLQTAVLSGAVGGSATLTELALVRPGLAGLRDRRRFDATVVANHDAAGRAGLMGHRDGRTTSVEVAAMREIEPVLGRLRSLLISAAYLPTRRPTRADDGVPRHAWTRREVDLLVELAVHGRDLHGFLEAALLPFGAELKRLQVVTARTGAFLPLELAYTRPAPDPDAGICPSWAAGGSACGPGCGAGPDDTSIVCPAAFLGLSATIERHYVDGPQSADGRQYLTTAAPVRGRSRLTVTRGALGASSTVAAKDVAAALAALAAVDPGVRRAGTWQEWTTALAAADTDLLVLVPHADVQRATLEISTATLARGRIEARHVTGGRDVRPVVLLLGCDTAGSAEDPAGFATRFLARDAAVVVASLTMLGTGHAARLAGRLVTDLRAAAGDRRRTPVGDLVTACRRAAVADGLIAALAVAAYGDADWTI
;
A
#
# COMPACT_ATOMS: atom_id res chain seq x y z
N MET A 1 43.96 13.55 6.68
CA MET A 1 43.30 13.60 8.00
C MET A 1 44.18 12.83 8.99
N ARG A 2 44.64 13.42 10.10
CA ARG A 2 45.44 12.70 11.11
C ARG A 2 44.52 12.27 12.25
N LEU A 3 44.32 10.97 12.39
CA LEU A 3 43.53 10.39 13.47
C LEU A 3 44.40 10.24 14.72
N ARG A 4 43.89 10.60 15.89
CA ARG A 4 44.56 10.39 17.19
C ARG A 4 43.68 9.49 18.03
N VAL A 5 44.22 8.36 18.46
CA VAL A 5 43.48 7.33 19.19
C VAL A 5 44.17 7.11 20.54
N GLY A 6 43.42 7.23 21.63
CA GLY A 6 43.85 6.84 22.97
C GLY A 6 43.19 5.53 23.35
N VAL A 7 43.97 4.54 23.78
CA VAL A 7 43.47 3.22 24.20
C VAL A 7 43.65 3.09 25.70
N VAL A 8 42.57 2.76 26.41
CA VAL A 8 42.57 2.57 27.87
C VAL A 8 41.95 1.21 28.18
N GLY A 9 42.59 0.44 29.06
CA GLY A 9 42.01 -0.82 29.58
C GLY A 9 42.41 -2.11 28.85
N VAL A 10 43.58 -2.15 28.20
CA VAL A 10 44.18 -3.41 27.73
C VAL A 10 45.12 -3.97 28.79
N ASP A 11 45.09 -5.30 28.97
CA ASP A 11 46.13 -5.97 29.76
C ASP A 11 47.51 -5.83 29.09
N ALA A 12 48.56 -6.27 29.78
CA ALA A 12 49.94 -6.13 29.29
C ALA A 12 50.18 -6.79 27.91
N ARG A 13 49.37 -7.78 27.51
CA ARG A 13 49.47 -8.47 26.21
C ARG A 13 48.68 -7.75 25.13
N GLY A 14 47.49 -7.24 25.43
CA GLY A 14 46.71 -6.39 24.53
C GLY A 14 47.41 -5.07 24.21
N ALA A 15 48.15 -4.50 25.17
CA ALA A 15 48.97 -3.30 24.94
C ALA A 15 50.09 -3.53 23.90
N ALA A 16 50.72 -4.71 23.90
CA ALA A 16 51.76 -5.07 22.93
C ALA A 16 51.21 -5.26 21.51
N ALA A 17 50.00 -5.85 21.38
CA ALA A 17 49.32 -6.02 20.09
C ALA A 17 48.89 -4.68 19.48
N VAL A 18 48.38 -3.75 20.31
CA VAL A 18 48.01 -2.39 19.88
C VAL A 18 49.23 -1.58 19.45
N ALA A 19 50.36 -1.70 20.17
CA ALA A 19 51.61 -1.04 19.80
C ALA A 19 52.19 -1.59 18.48
N ALA A 20 52.04 -2.89 18.20
CA ALA A 20 52.50 -3.51 16.95
C ALA A 20 51.64 -3.13 15.73
N ALA A 21 50.34 -2.85 15.93
CA ALA A 21 49.41 -2.43 14.86
C ALA A 21 49.51 -0.94 14.50
N ALA A 22 50.15 -0.11 15.34
CA ALA A 22 50.14 1.34 15.23
C ALA A 22 51.09 1.95 14.18
N GLY A 23 51.56 1.18 13.20
CA GLY A 23 52.48 1.65 12.16
C GLY A 23 51.99 2.87 11.36
N HIS A 24 50.70 3.24 11.47
CA HIS A 24 50.07 4.34 10.73
C HIS A 24 49.28 5.36 11.60
N ALA A 25 49.46 5.39 12.93
CA ALA A 25 48.78 6.36 13.81
C ALA A 25 49.67 6.91 14.95
N ASP A 26 49.51 8.20 15.28
CA ASP A 26 50.18 8.83 16.45
C ASP A 26 49.46 8.42 17.75
N LEU A 27 50.05 7.52 18.54
CA LEU A 27 49.59 7.10 19.86
C LEU A 27 50.09 8.07 20.95
N LEU A 28 49.16 8.72 21.66
CA LEU A 28 49.52 9.76 22.64
C LEU A 28 49.77 9.25 24.07
N ALA A 29 49.12 8.16 24.52
CA ALA A 29 49.39 7.51 25.80
C ALA A 29 48.63 6.18 25.94
N VAL A 30 49.21 5.24 26.69
CA VAL A 30 48.53 4.05 27.23
C VAL A 30 48.72 4.08 28.74
N LYS A 31 47.63 4.14 29.52
CA LYS A 31 47.68 4.09 30.99
C LYS A 31 46.87 2.91 31.53
N PRO A 32 47.43 2.08 32.43
CA PRO A 32 46.65 1.08 33.14
C PRO A 32 45.80 1.74 34.23
N LEU A 33 44.55 1.30 34.38
CA LEU A 33 43.65 1.68 35.48
C LEU A 33 43.36 0.47 36.38
N PRO A 34 42.96 0.70 37.65
CA PRO A 34 42.58 -0.38 38.55
C PRO A 34 41.34 -1.12 38.01
N ALA A 35 41.26 -2.42 38.33
CA ALA A 35 40.23 -3.31 37.82
C ALA A 35 38.80 -2.83 38.16
N GLY A 36 37.90 -2.89 37.16
CA GLY A 36 36.45 -2.82 37.37
C GLY A 36 35.74 -1.53 36.94
N VAL A 37 36.01 -0.98 35.74
CA VAL A 37 35.26 0.19 35.22
C VAL A 37 34.95 0.02 33.72
N GLN A 38 33.68 0.08 33.29
CA GLN A 38 33.08 0.99 32.25
C GLN A 38 31.74 0.56 31.59
N LEU A 39 31.04 1.54 30.95
CA LEU A 39 29.57 1.77 30.88
C LEU A 39 29.03 2.22 29.47
N LEU A 40 27.73 2.57 29.42
CA LEU A 40 26.66 2.55 28.36
C LEU A 40 26.18 3.94 27.85
N LEU A 41 25.58 4.10 26.65
CA LEU A 41 24.79 5.31 26.26
C LEU A 41 23.62 5.10 25.22
N THR A 42 22.62 5.99 25.30
CA THR A 42 21.32 6.10 24.56
C THR A 42 21.27 7.26 23.53
N PRO A 43 20.32 7.27 22.56
CA PRO A 43 20.34 8.20 21.43
C PRO A 43 19.49 9.47 21.67
N ALA A 44 20.13 10.61 21.95
CA ALA A 44 19.47 11.93 21.87
C ALA A 44 20.42 13.13 21.67
N ALA A 45 21.74 12.99 21.89
CA ALA A 45 22.63 14.16 21.94
C ALA A 45 23.33 14.53 20.62
N LEU A 46 23.02 13.86 19.49
CA LEU A 46 23.84 13.96 18.27
C LEU A 46 23.44 15.09 17.30
N LEU A 47 22.37 15.85 17.57
CA LEU A 47 21.77 16.72 16.54
C LEU A 47 22.17 18.20 16.59
N ASP A 48 22.81 18.69 17.65
CA ASP A 48 22.99 20.14 17.82
C ASP A 48 24.38 20.71 17.45
N ASP A 49 25.44 19.88 17.39
CA ASP A 49 26.81 20.39 17.20
C ASP A 49 27.39 20.17 15.79
N ALA A 50 26.87 19.18 15.04
CA ALA A 50 27.25 18.97 13.63
C ALA A 50 26.82 20.14 12.71
N ALA A 51 25.85 20.96 13.15
CA ALA A 51 25.36 22.13 12.41
C ALA A 51 26.34 23.33 12.42
N ARG A 52 27.45 23.29 13.18
CA ARG A 52 28.35 24.46 13.37
C ARG A 52 29.77 24.32 12.78
N GLY A 53 30.04 23.29 11.98
CA GLY A 53 31.20 23.31 11.06
C GLY A 53 32.61 23.25 11.68
N GLY A 54 32.79 22.69 12.89
CA GLY A 54 34.11 22.48 13.49
C GLY A 54 34.65 21.06 13.25
N THR A 55 35.77 20.91 12.53
CA THR A 55 36.44 19.61 12.34
C THR A 55 37.42 19.30 13.47
N ARG A 56 37.05 18.40 14.38
CA ARG A 56 37.94 17.52 15.19
C ARG A 56 37.05 16.64 16.07
N ALA A 57 36.97 15.34 15.79
CA ALA A 57 36.32 14.40 16.70
C ALA A 57 37.40 13.62 17.47
N ARG A 58 37.23 13.50 18.79
CA ARG A 58 38.10 12.74 19.71
C ARG A 58 37.25 11.66 20.37
N PHE A 59 37.71 10.40 20.31
CA PHE A 59 36.94 9.24 20.77
C PHE A 59 37.72 8.41 21.79
N VAL A 60 37.01 7.77 22.72
CA VAL A 60 37.53 6.77 23.67
C VAL A 60 36.67 5.51 23.58
N VAL A 61 37.30 4.33 23.57
CA VAL A 61 36.66 3.00 23.45
C VAL A 61 37.11 2.10 24.60
N VAL A 62 36.17 1.41 25.29
CA VAL A 62 36.45 0.52 26.44
C VAL A 62 35.52 -0.71 26.44
N LEU A 63 35.92 -1.85 27.03
CA LEU A 63 35.28 -3.18 26.90
C LEU A 63 34.98 -3.86 28.28
N GLY A 64 33.73 -4.28 28.62
CA GLY A 64 33.38 -5.00 29.89
C GLY A 64 31.87 -5.22 30.28
N ASP A 65 31.58 -5.95 31.39
CA ASP A 65 30.24 -6.42 31.91
C ASP A 65 29.49 -5.39 32.81
N PRO A 66 28.15 -5.17 32.66
CA PRO A 66 27.40 -4.02 33.20
C PRO A 66 26.90 -3.98 34.67
N ALA A 67 27.01 -5.02 35.51
CA ALA A 67 26.20 -5.08 36.75
C ALA A 67 26.67 -4.25 37.99
N GLY A 68 27.71 -3.41 37.93
CA GLY A 68 28.20 -2.70 39.14
C GLY A 68 29.07 -1.45 38.94
N LEU A 69 28.53 -0.35 38.40
CA LEU A 69 29.32 0.85 38.04
C LEU A 69 28.84 2.17 38.69
N ASP A 70 29.77 3.11 38.95
CA ASP A 70 29.55 4.48 39.48
C ASP A 70 29.67 5.57 38.37
N PRO A 71 28.60 6.33 38.07
CA PRO A 71 28.57 7.34 37.01
C PRO A 71 29.56 8.52 37.14
N ALA A 72 29.97 8.90 38.37
CA ALA A 72 30.78 10.10 38.58
C ALA A 72 32.24 9.96 38.08
N ALA A 73 32.80 8.75 38.18
CA ALA A 73 34.17 8.46 37.76
C ALA A 73 34.35 8.50 36.22
N VAL A 74 33.29 8.19 35.47
CA VAL A 74 33.29 8.16 34.00
C VAL A 74 33.32 9.58 33.43
N ALA A 75 32.56 10.51 34.01
CA ALA A 75 32.56 11.91 33.59
C ALA A 75 33.93 12.59 33.81
N ALA A 76 34.57 12.32 34.95
CA ALA A 76 35.89 12.87 35.27
C ALA A 76 37.00 12.38 34.31
N ALA A 77 36.93 11.12 33.85
CA ALA A 77 37.88 10.57 32.89
C ALA A 77 37.71 11.16 31.47
N ALA A 78 36.47 11.40 31.05
CA ALA A 78 36.16 12.05 29.77
C ALA A 78 36.65 13.50 29.74
N ASP A 79 36.43 14.27 30.82
CA ASP A 79 36.90 15.65 30.96
C ASP A 79 38.43 15.74 30.97
N ALA A 80 39.12 14.84 31.68
CA ALA A 80 40.58 14.83 31.76
C ALA A 80 41.26 14.56 30.41
N LEU A 81 40.57 13.88 29.48
CA LEU A 81 41.07 13.54 28.15
C LEU A 81 40.57 14.51 27.06
N GLY A 82 39.66 15.42 27.40
CA GLY A 82 39.11 16.42 26.47
C GLY A 82 38.44 15.78 25.25
N ALA A 83 37.69 14.70 25.45
CA ALA A 83 37.02 13.92 24.40
C ALA A 83 35.51 14.24 24.33
N ASP A 84 34.96 14.30 23.11
CA ASP A 84 33.57 14.72 22.87
C ASP A 84 32.60 13.52 22.73
N LEU A 85 33.10 12.28 22.61
CA LEU A 85 32.27 11.07 22.48
C LEU A 85 32.94 9.80 23.05
N VAL A 86 32.15 8.97 23.75
CA VAL A 86 32.53 7.65 24.29
C VAL A 86 31.56 6.59 23.77
N VAL A 87 32.04 5.46 23.22
CA VAL A 87 31.18 4.40 22.63
C VAL A 87 31.60 3.01 23.13
N ALA A 88 30.66 2.18 23.62
CA ALA A 88 30.86 0.72 23.76
C ALA A 88 29.59 -0.15 24.00
N ARG A 89 29.56 -1.34 23.39
CA ARG A 89 29.09 -2.62 23.97
C ARG A 89 29.83 -3.81 23.32
N TRP A 90 30.39 -4.71 24.11
CA TRP A 90 30.77 -6.07 23.71
C TRP A 90 30.53 -7.05 24.87
N SER A 91 30.01 -8.24 24.59
CA SER A 91 29.90 -9.35 25.55
C SER A 91 30.02 -10.66 24.78
N PRO A 92 30.90 -11.61 25.17
CA PRO A 92 30.90 -12.93 24.58
C PRO A 92 29.71 -13.73 25.15
N ALA A 93 28.99 -14.44 24.27
CA ALA A 93 27.92 -15.34 24.67
C ALA A 93 28.44 -16.41 25.63
N ARG A 94 27.72 -16.66 26.72
CA ARG A 94 27.87 -17.90 27.49
C ARG A 94 26.99 -18.96 26.84
N ASP A 95 27.59 -20.05 26.41
CA ASP A 95 26.85 -21.25 26.02
C ASP A 95 26.16 -21.87 27.24
N ASP A 96 24.83 -21.88 27.26
CA ASP A 96 24.01 -22.52 28.31
C ASP A 96 23.82 -24.04 28.07
N HIS A 97 24.80 -24.71 27.45
CA HIS A 97 24.81 -26.16 27.30
C HIS A 97 25.97 -26.77 28.09
N GLY A 98 25.63 -27.31 29.26
CA GLY A 98 26.56 -27.91 30.19
C GLY A 98 27.31 -29.12 29.63
N GLY A 99 28.63 -29.09 29.78
CA GLY A 99 29.54 -30.22 29.70
C GLY A 99 30.91 -29.79 30.25
N PRO A 100 31.47 -30.46 31.27
CA PRO A 100 32.75 -30.06 31.84
C PRO A 100 33.89 -30.65 31.00
N ASP A 101 34.29 -29.98 29.90
CA ASP A 101 35.63 -30.15 29.26
C ASP A 101 35.88 -29.28 28.01
N HIS A 102 35.35 -28.05 27.93
CA HIS A 102 35.76 -27.10 26.88
C HIS A 102 36.55 -25.93 27.47
N ALA A 103 37.83 -25.88 27.10
CA ALA A 103 38.72 -24.76 27.40
C ALA A 103 38.24 -23.49 26.64
N PRO A 104 38.41 -22.29 27.22
CA PRO A 104 38.01 -21.04 26.57
C PRO A 104 38.85 -20.81 25.30
N GLY A 105 38.18 -20.26 24.27
CA GLY A 105 38.69 -20.09 22.91
C GLY A 105 40.03 -19.35 22.78
N ASP A 106 40.69 -19.60 21.66
CA ASP A 106 42.05 -19.18 21.33
C ASP A 106 42.18 -17.64 21.31
N PRO A 107 43.09 -17.04 22.10
CA PRO A 107 43.30 -15.58 22.13
C PRO A 107 43.82 -14.97 20.82
N ASP A 108 44.26 -15.77 19.84
CA ASP A 108 44.61 -15.27 18.51
C ASP A 108 43.39 -14.74 17.73
N ASP A 109 42.17 -15.21 18.03
CA ASP A 109 40.93 -14.71 17.40
C ASP A 109 40.59 -13.28 17.86
N ALA A 110 40.82 -12.94 19.12
CA ALA A 110 40.56 -11.59 19.63
C ALA A 110 41.49 -10.55 18.99
N GLY A 111 42.75 -10.92 18.74
CA GLY A 111 43.73 -10.09 18.04
C GLY A 111 43.42 -9.90 16.55
N ALA A 112 42.79 -10.89 15.91
CA ALA A 112 42.32 -10.81 14.52
C ALA A 112 41.08 -9.91 14.37
N VAL A 113 40.13 -10.04 15.31
CA VAL A 113 38.91 -9.20 15.36
C VAL A 113 39.25 -7.74 15.63
N LEU A 114 40.15 -7.45 16.57
CA LEU A 114 40.56 -6.07 16.85
C LEU A 114 41.27 -5.42 15.66
N ARG A 115 42.09 -6.18 14.93
CA ARG A 115 42.72 -5.74 13.68
C ARG A 115 41.66 -5.43 12.62
N GLY A 116 40.67 -6.31 12.44
CA GLY A 116 39.56 -6.10 11.51
C GLY A 116 38.73 -4.86 11.82
N VAL A 117 38.47 -4.55 13.10
CA VAL A 117 37.74 -3.33 13.50
C VAL A 117 38.56 -2.07 13.27
N VAL A 118 39.87 -2.10 13.56
CA VAL A 118 40.77 -0.97 13.30
C VAL A 118 40.94 -0.74 11.80
N ASP A 119 41.12 -1.79 11.02
CA ASP A 119 41.23 -1.73 9.56
C ASP A 119 39.90 -1.26 8.92
N ALA A 120 38.75 -1.65 9.48
CA ALA A 120 37.43 -1.17 9.08
C ALA A 120 37.23 0.34 9.36
N LEU A 121 37.69 0.82 10.52
CA LEU A 121 37.59 2.23 10.91
C LEU A 121 38.58 3.12 10.16
N VAL A 122 39.77 2.61 9.83
CA VAL A 122 40.80 3.33 9.05
C VAL A 122 40.49 3.25 7.54
N GLY A 123 39.98 2.13 7.04
CA GLY A 123 39.64 1.91 5.64
C GLY A 123 38.31 2.53 5.20
N GLY A 124 37.34 2.65 6.11
CA GLY A 124 36.02 3.28 5.86
C GLY A 124 36.10 4.78 5.54
N ALA A 125 37.25 5.42 5.76
CA ALA A 125 37.46 6.80 5.37
C ALA A 125 37.90 6.98 3.90
N VAL A 126 38.21 5.91 3.14
CA VAL A 126 38.80 6.06 1.79
C VAL A 126 38.25 5.14 0.67
N LEU A 127 37.75 3.91 0.87
CA LEU A 127 37.32 3.08 -0.29
C LEU A 127 36.12 2.15 0.00
N GLY A 128 35.02 2.35 -0.72
CA GLY A 128 33.69 1.80 -0.44
C GLY A 128 33.39 0.34 -0.83
N ASP A 129 34.23 -0.33 -1.63
CA ASP A 129 33.90 -1.69 -2.11
C ASP A 129 34.71 -2.82 -1.46
N ALA A 130 35.94 -2.56 -0.99
CA ALA A 130 36.74 -3.56 -0.27
C ALA A 130 36.24 -3.83 1.16
N PHE A 131 35.59 -2.83 1.77
CA PHE A 131 34.98 -2.89 3.09
C PHE A 131 33.87 -3.95 3.19
N LEU A 132 33.04 -4.06 2.14
CA LEU A 132 31.94 -5.03 2.09
C LEU A 132 32.43 -6.47 1.87
N ALA A 133 33.55 -6.65 1.17
CA ALA A 133 34.15 -7.96 0.94
C ALA A 133 34.83 -8.52 2.21
N GLY A 134 35.47 -7.67 3.02
CA GLY A 134 36.11 -8.08 4.27
C GLY A 134 35.14 -8.48 5.38
N LEU A 135 33.99 -7.79 5.49
CA LEU A 135 32.95 -8.10 6.48
C LEU A 135 32.25 -9.44 6.21
N GLY A 136 32.11 -9.84 4.95
CA GLY A 136 31.54 -11.14 4.57
C GLY A 136 32.28 -12.35 5.16
N ALA A 137 33.60 -12.24 5.37
CA ALA A 137 34.43 -13.30 5.93
C ALA A 137 34.30 -13.46 7.46
N VAL A 138 33.76 -12.46 8.18
CA VAL A 138 33.68 -12.45 9.65
C VAL A 138 32.29 -12.87 10.16
N THR A 139 31.28 -12.81 9.28
CA THR A 139 29.88 -13.18 9.58
C THR A 139 29.66 -14.56 10.23
N PRO A 140 30.44 -15.63 9.94
CA PRO A 140 30.23 -16.93 10.59
C PRO A 140 30.66 -17.00 12.06
N LEU A 141 31.42 -16.01 12.56
CA LEU A 141 31.99 -16.00 13.92
C LEU A 141 31.12 -15.28 14.96
N ILE A 142 30.03 -14.63 14.53
CA ILE A 142 29.17 -13.84 15.41
C ILE A 142 27.79 -14.50 15.43
N GLY A 143 27.57 -15.38 16.41
CA GLY A 143 26.27 -16.02 16.66
C GLY A 143 25.16 -15.00 16.93
N ASP A 144 23.93 -15.40 16.59
CA ASP A 144 22.68 -14.63 16.59
C ASP A 144 22.59 -13.54 17.67
N ALA A 145 22.86 -12.30 17.25
CA ALA A 145 22.47 -11.11 17.99
C ALA A 145 21.73 -10.16 17.04
N SER A 146 20.41 -10.09 17.23
CA SER A 146 19.51 -9.15 16.58
C SER A 146 19.98 -7.71 16.74
N LEU A 147 20.55 -7.15 15.67
CA LEU A 147 20.91 -5.75 15.52
C LEU A 147 19.89 -5.03 14.65
N LEU A 148 19.63 -3.77 14.98
CA LEU A 148 18.95 -2.77 14.14
C LEU A 148 19.41 -2.86 12.68
N SER A 149 18.47 -2.68 11.75
CA SER A 149 18.71 -2.88 10.32
C SER A 149 19.85 -1.98 9.81
N TRP A 150 20.85 -2.59 9.17
CA TRP A 150 22.03 -1.93 8.59
C TRP A 150 21.69 -0.86 7.53
N THR A 151 20.44 -0.83 7.06
CA THR A 151 19.86 0.17 6.16
C THR A 151 19.70 1.56 6.80
N ASP A 152 19.51 1.65 8.12
CA ASP A 152 19.29 2.94 8.80
C ASP A 152 20.58 3.77 8.92
N LEU A 153 21.74 3.11 8.91
CA LEU A 153 23.05 3.78 9.01
C LEU A 153 23.53 4.33 7.65
N GLY A 154 23.25 3.62 6.55
CA GLY A 154 23.66 4.02 5.20
C GLY A 154 22.94 5.28 4.70
N ALA A 155 21.68 5.47 5.09
CA ALA A 155 20.90 6.66 4.72
C ALA A 155 21.34 7.94 5.45
N LEU A 156 22.07 7.81 6.57
CA LEU A 156 22.48 8.94 7.42
C LEU A 156 23.82 9.56 7.03
N LEU A 157 24.64 8.86 6.22
CA LEU A 157 26.03 9.25 5.93
C LEU A 157 26.26 9.88 4.55
N ASP A 158 25.21 10.01 3.72
CA ASP A 158 25.36 10.49 2.32
C ASP A 158 24.85 11.91 2.00
N PRO A 159 25.21 12.99 2.73
CA PRO A 159 25.09 14.35 2.21
C PRO A 159 26.35 14.89 1.52
N PHE A 160 27.46 14.15 1.42
CA PHE A 160 28.76 14.74 1.03
C PHE A 160 29.50 14.10 -0.16
N GLY A 161 28.93 13.12 -0.87
CA GLY A 161 29.60 12.45 -1.99
C GLY A 161 29.33 13.07 -3.37
N GLY A 162 30.01 14.17 -3.74
CA GLY A 162 29.78 14.76 -5.07
C GLY A 162 30.72 15.85 -5.55
N ARG A 163 32.05 15.68 -5.46
CA ARG A 163 33.01 16.40 -6.32
C ARG A 163 34.16 15.47 -6.71
N GLY A 164 34.20 15.10 -7.98
CA GLY A 164 35.31 14.35 -8.57
C GLY A 164 36.60 15.17 -8.53
N ALA A 165 37.66 14.52 -8.07
CA ALA A 165 39.03 14.99 -8.22
C ALA A 165 39.50 14.70 -9.66
N GLY A 166 39.97 15.73 -10.35
CA GLY A 166 40.53 15.62 -11.70
C GLY A 166 40.65 16.97 -12.38
N ALA A 167 41.55 17.83 -11.90
CA ALA A 167 42.03 18.99 -12.65
C ALA A 167 43.45 19.35 -12.20
N GLU A 168 44.40 19.28 -13.14
CA GLU A 168 45.74 19.86 -13.06
C GLU A 168 45.69 21.40 -13.04
N PRO A 169 46.72 22.09 -12.52
CA PRO A 169 46.68 23.53 -12.25
C PRO A 169 46.86 24.39 -13.53
N PRO A 170 46.39 25.65 -13.51
CA PRO A 170 46.31 26.48 -14.72
C PRO A 170 47.63 27.18 -15.04
N GLU A 171 47.99 27.18 -16.32
CA GLU A 171 49.02 28.04 -16.91
C GLU A 171 48.41 29.35 -17.44
N ALA A 172 49.24 30.39 -17.51
CA ALA A 172 48.87 31.80 -17.55
C ALA A 172 48.12 32.29 -18.81
N ALA A 173 47.37 33.37 -18.62
CA ALA A 173 46.50 34.03 -19.59
C ALA A 173 47.23 34.67 -20.79
N ALA A 174 46.59 34.60 -21.96
CA ALA A 174 46.79 35.47 -23.11
C ALA A 174 45.45 36.13 -23.52
N PRO A 175 45.46 37.37 -24.05
CA PRO A 175 44.26 38.18 -24.25
C PRO A 175 43.40 37.73 -25.45
N PRO A 176 42.11 38.11 -25.50
CA PRO A 176 41.16 37.56 -26.47
C PRO A 176 41.36 38.15 -27.87
N GLU A 177 41.53 37.26 -28.86
CA GLU A 177 41.35 37.58 -30.27
C GLU A 177 39.87 37.77 -30.58
N THR A 178 39.61 38.86 -31.30
CA THR A 178 38.33 39.32 -31.81
C THR A 178 37.70 38.33 -32.80
N ALA A 179 36.49 37.85 -32.51
CA ALA A 179 35.66 37.15 -33.48
C ALA A 179 34.95 38.15 -34.42
N PRO A 180 34.81 37.84 -35.73
CA PRO A 180 34.17 38.70 -36.72
C PRO A 180 32.62 38.70 -36.58
N PRO A 181 31.94 39.70 -37.15
CA PRO A 181 30.53 39.98 -36.89
C PRO A 181 29.55 39.10 -37.70
N ASP A 182 28.38 38.93 -37.08
CA ASP A 182 27.07 38.49 -37.59
C ASP A 182 26.86 38.41 -39.11
N ASP A 183 26.65 37.18 -39.60
CA ASP A 183 25.89 36.95 -40.83
C ASP A 183 24.39 36.94 -40.51
N ALA A 184 23.73 37.98 -41.00
CA ALA A 184 22.30 38.20 -40.89
C ALA A 184 21.49 37.08 -41.56
N ALA A 185 20.59 36.46 -40.79
CA ALA A 185 19.56 35.58 -41.33
C ALA A 185 18.61 36.38 -42.26
N PRO A 186 18.21 35.85 -43.42
CA PRO A 186 17.27 36.51 -44.32
C PRO A 186 15.87 36.62 -43.68
N PRO A 187 15.12 37.70 -43.94
CA PRO A 187 13.79 37.88 -43.37
C PRO A 187 12.81 36.82 -43.89
N PRO A 188 11.82 36.41 -43.08
CA PRO A 188 10.80 35.46 -43.49
C PRO A 188 9.92 36.02 -44.61
N PRO A 189 9.41 35.17 -45.52
CA PRO A 189 8.53 35.60 -46.59
C PRO A 189 7.22 36.20 -46.05
N PRO A 190 6.60 37.15 -46.76
CA PRO A 190 5.36 37.80 -46.33
C PRO A 190 4.21 36.79 -46.22
N ALA A 191 3.41 36.94 -45.17
CA ALA A 191 2.22 36.13 -44.94
C ALA A 191 1.22 36.25 -46.10
N PRO A 192 0.53 35.15 -46.48
CA PRO A 192 -0.52 35.21 -47.50
C PRO A 192 -1.69 36.10 -47.03
N PRO A 193 -2.38 36.79 -47.96
CA PRO A 193 -3.49 37.68 -47.62
C PRO A 193 -4.65 36.90 -47.00
N SER A 194 -5.28 37.49 -45.98
CA SER A 194 -6.45 36.93 -45.32
C SER A 194 -7.62 36.74 -46.31
N PRO A 195 -8.38 35.64 -46.21
CA PRO A 195 -9.56 35.45 -47.06
C PRO A 195 -10.62 36.53 -46.78
N PRO A 196 -11.38 36.94 -47.80
CA PRO A 196 -12.42 37.96 -47.65
C PRO A 196 -13.54 37.49 -46.70
N PRO A 197 -14.17 38.41 -45.95
CA PRO A 197 -15.26 38.06 -45.04
C PRO A 197 -16.46 37.49 -45.83
N PRO A 198 -17.17 36.50 -45.26
CA PRO A 198 -18.34 35.92 -45.91
C PRO A 198 -19.48 36.95 -46.06
N PRO A 199 -20.29 36.85 -47.13
CA PRO A 199 -21.37 37.78 -47.37
C PRO A 199 -22.43 37.72 -46.25
N PRO A 200 -23.11 38.85 -45.96
CA PRO A 200 -24.10 38.93 -44.90
C PRO A 200 -25.27 37.96 -45.19
N ARG A 201 -25.57 37.10 -44.21
CA ARG A 201 -26.70 36.16 -44.28
C ARG A 201 -28.02 36.94 -44.41
N ALA A 202 -28.80 36.60 -45.42
CA ALA A 202 -30.14 37.11 -45.64
C ALA A 202 -31.05 36.83 -44.43
N ARG A 203 -31.76 37.87 -43.98
CA ARG A 203 -32.76 37.78 -42.89
C ARG A 203 -33.88 36.80 -43.27
N PRO A 204 -34.28 35.88 -42.39
CA PRO A 204 -35.43 35.02 -42.65
C PRO A 204 -36.72 35.86 -42.66
N ARG A 205 -37.50 35.70 -43.72
CA ARG A 205 -38.83 36.28 -43.87
C ARG A 205 -39.75 35.76 -42.75
N ARG A 206 -40.34 36.69 -41.99
CA ARG A 206 -41.45 36.43 -41.05
C ARG A 206 -42.57 35.70 -41.80
N ARG A 207 -42.81 34.44 -41.45
CA ARG A 207 -44.06 33.75 -41.76
C ARG A 207 -45.08 34.07 -40.67
N THR A 208 -46.21 34.62 -41.07
CA THR A 208 -47.41 34.82 -40.25
C THR A 208 -47.94 33.46 -39.79
N PRO A 209 -48.34 33.28 -38.52
CA PRO A 209 -48.94 32.03 -38.06
C PRO A 209 -50.37 31.89 -38.59
N ALA A 210 -50.73 30.68 -39.01
CA ALA A 210 -52.11 30.30 -39.32
C ALA A 210 -52.97 30.22 -38.05
N PRO A 211 -54.30 30.43 -38.14
CA PRO A 211 -55.18 30.42 -36.98
C PRO A 211 -55.32 29.00 -36.38
N ALA A 212 -55.38 28.96 -35.05
CA ALA A 212 -55.44 27.74 -34.26
C ALA A 212 -56.77 26.96 -34.45
N PRO A 213 -56.73 25.62 -34.44
CA PRO A 213 -57.94 24.79 -34.41
C PRO A 213 -58.64 24.89 -33.04
N PRO A 214 -59.96 24.60 -32.99
CA PRO A 214 -60.75 24.69 -31.76
C PRO A 214 -60.29 23.69 -30.69
N PRO A 215 -60.50 24.01 -29.41
CA PRO A 215 -60.00 23.21 -28.29
C PRO A 215 -60.68 21.85 -28.25
N HIS A 216 -59.87 20.79 -28.30
CA HIS A 216 -60.30 19.45 -27.92
C HIS A 216 -60.53 19.41 -26.41
N GLU A 217 -61.70 18.90 -26.03
CA GLU A 217 -62.06 18.55 -24.66
C GLU A 217 -60.99 17.61 -24.06
N PRO A 218 -60.40 17.93 -22.89
CA PRO A 218 -59.30 17.16 -22.34
C PRO A 218 -59.81 15.77 -21.93
N ALA A 219 -59.17 14.75 -22.48
CA ALA A 219 -59.35 13.38 -22.01
C ALA A 219 -59.08 13.34 -20.49
N PRO A 220 -59.87 12.57 -19.71
CA PRO A 220 -59.67 12.44 -18.28
C PRO A 220 -58.23 12.01 -18.02
N ALA A 221 -57.54 12.74 -17.15
CA ALA A 221 -56.17 12.45 -16.78
C ALA A 221 -56.07 10.96 -16.40
N PRO A 222 -55.07 10.22 -16.91
CA PRO A 222 -54.81 8.88 -16.42
C PRO A 222 -54.70 8.98 -14.90
N ALA A 223 -55.41 8.08 -14.20
CA ALA A 223 -55.30 7.99 -12.76
C ALA A 223 -53.80 8.01 -12.39
N PRO A 224 -53.39 8.80 -11.38
CA PRO A 224 -52.00 8.82 -10.96
C PRO A 224 -51.55 7.37 -10.80
N GLU A 225 -50.47 6.98 -11.49
CA GLU A 225 -49.85 5.68 -11.25
C GLU A 225 -49.72 5.54 -9.73
N PRO A 226 -50.19 4.42 -9.15
CA PRO A 226 -49.97 4.21 -7.73
C PRO A 226 -48.47 4.42 -7.48
N PRO A 227 -48.09 5.14 -6.41
CA PRO A 227 -46.68 5.26 -6.07
C PRO A 227 -46.08 3.86 -6.07
N PRO A 228 -44.85 3.67 -6.58
CA PRO A 228 -44.22 2.36 -6.55
C PRO A 228 -44.39 1.80 -5.14
N PRO A 229 -44.82 0.52 -5.01
CA PRO A 229 -45.07 -0.08 -3.70
C PRO A 229 -43.92 0.28 -2.77
N GLY A 230 -44.26 0.85 -1.62
CA GLY A 230 -43.31 1.51 -0.71
C GLY A 230 -42.05 0.66 -0.56
N THR A 231 -40.89 1.32 -0.68
CA THR A 231 -39.62 0.72 -0.35
C THR A 231 -39.66 0.33 1.12
N ASP A 232 -39.95 -0.94 1.41
CA ASP A 232 -39.84 -1.43 2.77
C ASP A 232 -38.37 -1.27 3.19
N ASP A 233 -38.11 -0.50 4.26
CA ASP A 233 -36.79 -0.44 4.87
C ASP A 233 -36.42 -1.85 5.32
N ARG A 234 -35.46 -2.49 4.64
CA ARG A 234 -34.99 -3.82 5.03
C ARG A 234 -33.77 -3.68 5.90
N TRP A 235 -33.53 -4.68 6.71
CA TRP A 235 -32.39 -4.75 7.60
C TRP A 235 -31.72 -6.10 7.44
N LEU A 236 -30.39 -6.14 7.48
CA LEU A 236 -29.70 -7.40 7.81
C LEU A 236 -29.97 -7.67 9.28
N GLN A 237 -30.59 -8.80 9.57
CA GLN A 237 -31.02 -9.16 10.91
C GLN A 237 -30.54 -10.55 11.27
N CYS A 238 -30.37 -10.78 12.57
CA CYS A 238 -30.18 -12.12 13.06
C CYS A 238 -30.85 -12.37 14.42
N THR A 239 -31.11 -13.63 14.70
CA THR A 239 -31.42 -14.11 16.04
C THR A 239 -30.38 -15.13 16.46
N VAL A 240 -29.99 -15.08 17.73
CA VAL A 240 -29.14 -16.10 18.35
C VAL A 240 -29.99 -16.93 19.29
N ALA A 241 -29.83 -18.25 19.24
CA ALA A 241 -30.41 -19.15 20.21
C ALA A 241 -29.43 -20.29 20.51
N PRO A 242 -29.32 -20.74 21.77
CA PRO A 242 -28.61 -21.97 22.08
C PRO A 242 -29.31 -23.16 21.41
N ASP A 243 -28.60 -24.28 21.26
CA ASP A 243 -29.27 -25.49 20.81
C ASP A 243 -30.38 -25.92 21.79
N ALA A 244 -31.31 -26.75 21.30
CA ALA A 244 -32.46 -27.16 22.08
C ALA A 244 -32.10 -27.94 23.36
N ARG A 245 -30.90 -28.53 23.43
CA ARG A 245 -30.43 -29.25 24.62
C ARG A 245 -29.97 -28.27 25.68
N ALA A 246 -29.15 -27.28 25.32
CA ALA A 246 -28.69 -26.22 26.20
C ALA A 246 -29.85 -25.37 26.72
N ALA A 247 -30.82 -25.02 25.86
CA ALA A 247 -32.05 -24.34 26.28
C ALA A 247 -32.80 -25.11 27.37
N ARG A 248 -33.07 -26.41 27.16
CA ARG A 248 -33.75 -27.27 28.14
C ARG A 248 -32.97 -27.45 29.44
N SER A 249 -31.64 -27.49 29.38
CA SER A 249 -30.80 -27.57 30.58
C SER A 249 -30.92 -26.31 31.44
N ALA A 250 -30.93 -25.12 30.82
CA ALA A 250 -31.08 -23.85 31.53
C ALA A 250 -32.49 -23.71 32.16
N GLU A 251 -33.53 -24.11 31.43
CA GLU A 251 -34.91 -24.17 31.97
C GLU A 251 -35.01 -25.09 33.19
N ARG A 252 -34.41 -26.29 33.13
CA ARG A 252 -34.38 -27.22 34.28
C ARG A 252 -33.62 -26.67 35.48
N ALA A 253 -32.61 -25.84 35.24
CA ALA A 253 -31.84 -25.19 36.30
C ALA A 253 -32.58 -23.98 36.92
N GLY A 254 -33.76 -23.59 36.39
CA GLY A 254 -34.52 -22.45 36.89
C GLY A 254 -33.97 -21.08 36.47
N THR A 255 -33.06 -21.05 35.48
CA THR A 255 -32.38 -19.83 35.04
C THR A 255 -32.75 -19.54 33.58
N PRO A 256 -33.87 -18.83 33.31
CA PRO A 256 -34.27 -18.52 31.93
C PRO A 256 -33.19 -17.69 31.26
N LEU A 257 -32.79 -18.11 30.05
CA LEU A 257 -31.78 -17.41 29.27
C LEU A 257 -32.38 -16.11 28.69
N PRO A 258 -31.59 -15.02 28.62
CA PRO A 258 -32.04 -13.81 27.97
C PRO A 258 -32.30 -14.03 26.47
N ALA A 259 -33.05 -13.12 25.85
CA ALA A 259 -33.15 -13.09 24.39
C ALA A 259 -31.74 -12.99 23.78
N HIS A 260 -31.52 -13.70 22.67
CA HIS A 260 -30.21 -13.75 22.01
C HIS A 260 -29.06 -14.26 22.88
N ALA A 261 -29.36 -15.10 23.88
CA ALA A 261 -28.33 -15.71 24.70
C ALA A 261 -27.36 -16.54 23.86
N VAL A 262 -26.07 -16.35 24.12
CA VAL A 262 -25.01 -17.25 23.67
C VAL A 262 -24.64 -18.15 24.83
N THR A 263 -24.61 -19.46 24.63
CA THR A 263 -24.16 -20.42 25.66
C THR A 263 -22.90 -21.14 25.22
N GLU A 264 -22.25 -21.82 26.16
CA GLU A 264 -21.29 -22.86 25.80
C GLU A 264 -21.97 -23.95 24.96
N GLY A 265 -21.18 -24.61 24.11
CA GLY A 265 -21.66 -25.59 23.14
C GLY A 265 -22.18 -24.93 21.87
N ARG A 266 -23.18 -25.55 21.25
CA ARG A 266 -23.67 -25.16 19.93
C ARG A 266 -24.73 -24.08 20.04
N ASN A 267 -24.53 -23.00 19.30
CA ASN A 267 -25.49 -21.91 19.12
C ASN A 267 -25.93 -21.85 17.65
N ARG A 268 -27.21 -21.52 17.46
CA ARG A 268 -27.83 -21.28 16.17
C ARG A 268 -27.93 -19.77 15.95
N VAL A 269 -27.37 -19.30 14.84
CA VAL A 269 -27.50 -17.90 14.39
C VAL A 269 -28.36 -17.90 13.14
N THR A 270 -29.58 -17.40 13.23
CA THR A 270 -30.51 -17.34 12.09
C THR A 270 -30.44 -15.96 11.47
N VAL A 271 -29.99 -15.86 10.22
CA VAL A 271 -29.77 -14.60 9.51
C VAL A 271 -30.83 -14.42 8.43
N PHE A 272 -31.36 -13.21 8.30
CA PHE A 272 -32.34 -12.86 7.27
C PHE A 272 -32.24 -11.38 6.89
N VAL A 273 -32.82 -11.04 5.73
CA VAL A 273 -32.92 -9.67 5.22
C VAL A 273 -34.39 -9.37 4.96
N GLY A 274 -34.92 -8.31 5.56
CA GLY A 274 -36.34 -7.96 5.43
C GLY A 274 -36.72 -6.80 6.34
N PRO A 275 -38.02 -6.44 6.40
CA PRO A 275 -38.52 -5.42 7.30
C PRO A 275 -38.04 -5.63 8.74
N ALA A 276 -37.90 -4.54 9.49
CA ALA A 276 -37.52 -4.58 10.89
C ALA A 276 -38.44 -5.49 11.71
N GLU A 277 -37.88 -6.53 12.34
CA GLU A 277 -38.65 -7.47 13.17
C GLU A 277 -38.39 -7.24 14.66
N ALA A 278 -39.47 -7.29 15.45
CA ALA A 278 -39.38 -7.18 16.90
C ALA A 278 -38.64 -8.39 17.48
N GLY A 279 -37.63 -8.14 18.31
CA GLY A 279 -36.84 -9.21 18.93
C GLY A 279 -35.80 -9.86 18.01
N ALA A 280 -35.37 -9.18 16.94
CA ALA A 280 -34.18 -9.55 16.18
C ALA A 280 -33.06 -8.52 16.40
N LEU A 281 -31.82 -9.01 16.46
CA LEU A 281 -30.64 -8.15 16.36
C LEU A 281 -30.56 -7.60 14.94
N ARG A 282 -30.21 -6.33 14.79
CA ARG A 282 -30.22 -5.64 13.49
C ARG A 282 -28.85 -5.05 13.19
N ALA A 283 -28.44 -5.18 11.94
CA ALA A 283 -27.23 -4.59 11.37
C ALA A 283 -27.60 -3.79 10.12
N GLY A 284 -27.94 -2.52 10.32
CA GLY A 284 -28.13 -1.55 9.24
C GLY A 284 -29.27 -1.84 8.27
N ASP A 285 -29.71 -0.78 7.60
CA ASP A 285 -30.70 -0.86 6.54
C ASP A 285 -30.05 -1.32 5.22
N LEU A 286 -30.90 -1.91 4.38
CA LEU A 286 -30.65 -2.36 3.02
C LEU A 286 -31.85 -1.88 2.20
N THR A 287 -31.63 -0.88 1.35
CA THR A 287 -32.64 -0.37 0.44
C THR A 287 -32.88 -1.34 -0.73
N ASP A 288 -34.02 -1.23 -1.41
CA ASP A 288 -34.28 -1.99 -2.64
C ASP A 288 -33.32 -1.59 -3.78
N ALA A 289 -32.99 -0.30 -3.84
CA ALA A 289 -31.93 0.21 -4.68
C ALA A 289 -30.61 -0.48 -4.32
N GLU A 290 -30.32 -0.63 -3.03
CA GLU A 290 -29.23 -1.47 -2.59
C GLU A 290 -29.41 -2.90 -3.06
N LEU A 291 -30.46 -3.65 -2.85
CA LEU A 291 -30.45 -5.08 -3.25
C LEU A 291 -30.47 -5.36 -4.77
N GLY A 292 -30.51 -4.32 -5.61
CA GLY A 292 -30.53 -4.51 -7.06
C GLY A 292 -31.93 -4.66 -7.63
N PHE A 293 -32.96 -4.29 -6.86
CA PHE A 293 -34.35 -4.30 -7.28
C PHE A 293 -34.72 -3.09 -8.15
N THR A 294 -33.84 -2.71 -9.08
CA THR A 294 -33.96 -1.51 -9.93
C THR A 294 -34.77 -1.70 -11.23
N SER A 295 -35.17 -2.94 -11.54
CA SER A 295 -36.13 -3.27 -12.62
C SER A 295 -37.16 -4.25 -12.08
N PRO A 296 -38.47 -4.12 -12.38
CA PRO A 296 -39.50 -5.05 -11.89
C PRO A 296 -39.18 -6.53 -12.15
N ASP A 297 -38.45 -6.86 -13.22
CA ASP A 297 -38.07 -8.23 -13.61
C ASP A 297 -37.15 -8.95 -12.61
N VAL A 298 -36.52 -8.22 -11.68
CA VAL A 298 -35.69 -8.82 -10.63
C VAL A 298 -36.59 -9.19 -9.46
N GLU A 299 -37.13 -10.41 -9.43
CA GLU A 299 -38.01 -10.85 -8.35
C GLU A 299 -37.27 -11.22 -7.06
N SER A 300 -36.00 -11.61 -7.17
CA SER A 300 -35.19 -12.01 -6.01
C SER A 300 -33.69 -11.95 -6.28
N VAL A 301 -32.91 -11.79 -5.21
CA VAL A 301 -31.45 -11.81 -5.21
C VAL A 301 -30.97 -12.92 -4.29
N ARG A 302 -29.94 -13.66 -4.72
CA ARG A 302 -29.34 -14.73 -3.93
C ARG A 302 -28.08 -14.19 -3.25
N LEU A 303 -28.02 -14.25 -1.92
CA LEU A 303 -26.83 -13.87 -1.16
C LEU A 303 -26.34 -15.07 -0.35
N THR A 304 -25.07 -15.05 0.02
CA THR A 304 -24.47 -16.00 0.96
C THR A 304 -24.18 -15.26 2.26
N ALA A 305 -24.80 -15.70 3.35
CA ALA A 305 -24.40 -15.30 4.69
C ALA A 305 -23.26 -16.19 5.17
N VAL A 306 -22.21 -15.58 5.71
CA VAL A 306 -21.05 -16.29 6.25
C VAL A 306 -20.76 -15.80 7.66
N LEU A 307 -20.75 -16.70 8.64
CA LEU A 307 -20.39 -16.40 10.03
C LEU A 307 -19.01 -16.96 10.32
N VAL A 308 -18.09 -16.12 10.77
CA VAL A 308 -16.70 -16.48 11.07
C VAL A 308 -16.42 -16.21 12.54
N PRO A 309 -16.26 -17.23 13.38
CA PRO A 309 -15.88 -17.03 14.77
C PRO A 309 -14.50 -16.35 14.87
N LEU A 310 -14.46 -15.19 15.52
CA LEU A 310 -13.24 -14.41 15.77
C LEU A 310 -12.67 -14.70 17.15
N HIS A 311 -13.54 -14.83 18.15
CA HIS A 311 -13.18 -15.23 19.50
C HIS A 311 -14.33 -16.03 20.13
N PRO A 312 -14.07 -17.19 20.74
CA PRO A 312 -12.95 -18.05 20.42
C PRO A 312 -12.99 -18.45 18.93
N ARG A 313 -11.84 -18.85 18.38
CA ARG A 313 -11.76 -19.26 16.98
C ARG A 313 -12.49 -20.58 16.76
N GLY A 314 -13.06 -20.72 15.57
CA GLY A 314 -13.84 -21.89 15.20
C GLY A 314 -14.10 -21.93 13.70
N GLU A 315 -14.77 -23.00 13.26
CA GLU A 315 -15.07 -23.19 11.85
C GLU A 315 -16.07 -22.14 11.33
N PRO A 316 -15.80 -21.51 10.17
CA PRO A 316 -16.77 -20.67 9.50
C PRO A 316 -18.05 -21.45 9.14
N SER A 317 -19.20 -20.85 9.38
CA SER A 317 -20.50 -21.36 8.95
C SER A 317 -21.05 -20.52 7.79
N ARG A 318 -21.83 -21.14 6.90
CA ARG A 318 -22.37 -20.47 5.71
C ARG A 318 -23.76 -21.01 5.35
N ALA A 319 -24.61 -20.13 4.85
CA ALA A 319 -25.91 -20.48 4.31
C ALA A 319 -26.33 -19.47 3.24
N THR A 320 -27.15 -19.92 2.29
CA THR A 320 -27.70 -19.05 1.24
C THR A 320 -29.03 -18.48 1.71
N LEU A 321 -29.25 -17.19 1.45
CA LEU A 321 -30.55 -16.55 1.57
C LEU A 321 -31.05 -16.09 0.20
N ARG A 322 -32.34 -16.28 -0.05
CA ARG A 322 -33.05 -15.68 -1.19
C ARG A 322 -33.82 -14.48 -0.69
N VAL A 323 -33.39 -13.29 -1.07
CA VAL A 323 -34.04 -12.03 -0.74
C VAL A 323 -35.06 -11.72 -1.83
N PRO A 324 -36.38 -11.76 -1.56
CA PRO A 324 -37.41 -11.38 -2.52
C PRO A 324 -37.51 -9.85 -2.65
N ARG A 325 -38.05 -9.37 -3.78
CA ARG A 325 -38.35 -7.95 -4.01
C ARG A 325 -39.30 -7.33 -3.00
N VAL A 326 -40.13 -8.13 -2.33
CA VAL A 326 -41.04 -7.64 -1.30
C VAL A 326 -40.98 -8.57 -0.10
N GLY A 327 -40.94 -8.01 1.10
CA GLY A 327 -40.96 -8.77 2.36
C GLY A 327 -39.63 -9.42 2.74
N ARG A 328 -39.73 -10.39 3.67
CA ARG A 328 -38.61 -11.07 4.32
C ARG A 328 -37.96 -12.12 3.42
N SER A 329 -36.64 -12.23 3.49
CA SER A 329 -35.88 -13.33 2.89
C SER A 329 -36.19 -14.67 3.54
N SER A 330 -35.76 -15.75 2.88
CA SER A 330 -35.57 -17.04 3.57
C SER A 330 -34.54 -16.91 4.69
N ASP A 331 -34.68 -17.73 5.72
CA ASP A 331 -33.71 -17.83 6.81
C ASP A 331 -32.43 -18.55 6.36
N ALA A 332 -31.29 -17.94 6.68
CA ALA A 332 -29.96 -18.54 6.57
C ALA A 332 -29.51 -18.95 7.97
N VAL A 333 -29.56 -20.26 8.25
CA VAL A 333 -29.18 -20.81 9.56
C VAL A 333 -27.68 -21.10 9.58
N LEU A 334 -26.97 -20.44 10.50
CA LEU A 334 -25.54 -20.55 10.71
C LEU A 334 -25.26 -21.16 12.09
N ARG A 335 -24.11 -21.81 12.21
CA ARG A 335 -23.62 -22.46 13.44
C ARG A 335 -22.52 -21.61 14.07
N LEU A 336 -22.62 -21.42 15.40
CA LEU A 336 -21.57 -20.86 16.24
C LEU A 336 -21.30 -21.84 17.38
N ASP A 337 -20.20 -22.57 17.32
CA ASP A 337 -19.77 -23.45 18.40
C ASP A 337 -18.87 -22.67 19.38
N VAL A 338 -19.22 -22.73 20.67
CA VAL A 338 -18.55 -22.01 21.75
C VAL A 338 -17.94 -23.04 22.71
N PRO A 339 -16.61 -23.19 22.77
CA PRO A 339 -15.94 -24.10 23.70
C PRO A 339 -16.31 -23.86 25.17
N ALA A 340 -16.23 -24.91 25.98
CA ALA A 340 -16.42 -24.80 27.43
C ALA A 340 -15.37 -23.89 28.07
N GLY A 341 -15.76 -23.13 29.09
CA GLY A 341 -14.91 -22.15 29.78
C GLY A 341 -14.78 -20.81 29.05
N THR A 342 -15.45 -20.63 27.90
CA THR A 342 -15.45 -19.36 27.16
C THR A 342 -16.27 -18.32 27.93
N ARG A 343 -15.72 -17.12 28.09
CA ARG A 343 -16.41 -16.00 28.77
C ARG A 343 -17.05 -15.01 27.80
N GLU A 344 -16.42 -14.81 26.65
CA GLU A 344 -16.84 -13.84 25.65
C GLU A 344 -16.79 -14.45 24.25
N VAL A 345 -17.70 -14.01 23.40
CA VAL A 345 -17.73 -14.39 21.99
C VAL A 345 -17.71 -13.17 21.08
N SER A 346 -17.09 -13.35 19.92
CA SER A 346 -17.14 -12.43 18.79
C SER A 346 -17.08 -13.23 17.49
N ALA A 347 -17.95 -12.90 16.54
CA ALA A 347 -17.99 -13.50 15.22
C ALA A 347 -18.30 -12.45 14.16
N ARG A 348 -17.65 -12.55 13.00
CA ARG A 348 -17.94 -11.69 11.85
C ARG A 348 -19.01 -12.32 10.98
N LEU A 349 -20.08 -11.57 10.72
CA LEU A 349 -21.12 -11.92 9.77
C LEU A 349 -20.90 -11.15 8.46
N LEU A 350 -20.80 -11.87 7.35
CA LEU A 350 -20.63 -11.30 6.02
C LEU A 350 -21.83 -11.62 5.13
N LEU A 351 -22.25 -10.63 4.35
CA LEU A 351 -23.10 -10.84 3.19
C LEU A 351 -22.25 -10.80 1.92
N VAL A 352 -22.27 -11.90 1.19
CA VAL A 352 -21.46 -12.11 -0.01
C VAL A 352 -22.36 -12.35 -1.22
N HIS A 353 -22.03 -11.75 -2.35
CA HIS A 353 -22.64 -12.03 -3.64
C HIS A 353 -21.55 -12.32 -4.68
N ARG A 354 -21.55 -13.53 -5.26
CA ARG A 354 -20.58 -13.95 -6.29
C ARG A 354 -19.11 -13.69 -5.88
N ASN A 355 -18.75 -14.18 -4.69
CA ASN A 355 -17.46 -14.00 -4.00
C ASN A 355 -17.04 -12.56 -3.71
N ARG A 356 -17.98 -11.63 -3.72
CA ARG A 356 -17.75 -10.23 -3.36
C ARG A 356 -18.49 -9.87 -2.08
N VAL A 357 -17.78 -9.35 -1.09
CA VAL A 357 -18.35 -8.82 0.15
C VAL A 357 -19.12 -7.55 -0.16
N LEU A 358 -20.36 -7.53 0.31
CA LEU A 358 -21.26 -6.38 0.22
C LEU A 358 -21.30 -5.61 1.54
N GLN A 359 -21.34 -6.37 2.64
CA GLN A 359 -21.56 -5.87 3.98
C GLN A 359 -20.93 -6.83 5.00
N THR A 360 -20.44 -6.27 6.10
CA THR A 360 -19.93 -7.03 7.24
C THR A 360 -20.49 -6.49 8.55
N ALA A 361 -20.83 -7.36 9.49
CA ALA A 361 -21.27 -7.03 10.85
C ALA A 361 -20.47 -7.84 11.89
N VAL A 362 -20.37 -7.36 13.14
CA VAL A 362 -19.83 -8.15 14.27
C VAL A 362 -20.92 -8.52 15.24
N LEU A 363 -21.10 -9.83 15.43
CA LEU A 363 -21.89 -10.42 16.50
C LEU A 363 -21.00 -10.63 17.73
N SER A 364 -21.31 -10.04 18.87
CA SER A 364 -20.52 -10.21 20.10
C SER A 364 -21.36 -10.22 21.36
N GLY A 365 -20.85 -10.84 22.43
CA GLY A 365 -21.52 -10.88 23.74
C GLY A 365 -20.79 -11.76 24.76
N ALA A 366 -21.18 -11.65 26.02
CA ALA A 366 -20.73 -12.56 27.08
C ALA A 366 -21.48 -13.90 26.99
N VAL A 367 -20.81 -15.00 27.33
CA VAL A 367 -21.45 -16.31 27.44
C VAL A 367 -22.40 -16.32 28.63
N GLY A 368 -23.64 -16.75 28.39
CA GLY A 368 -24.78 -16.62 29.30
C GLY A 368 -25.53 -15.28 29.17
N GLY A 369 -24.96 -14.30 28.49
CA GLY A 369 -25.55 -12.99 28.23
C GLY A 369 -26.18 -12.85 26.84
N SER A 370 -26.86 -11.73 26.60
CA SER A 370 -27.41 -11.38 25.28
C SER A 370 -26.30 -10.98 24.32
N ALA A 371 -26.32 -11.54 23.11
CA ALA A 371 -25.50 -11.04 22.01
C ALA A 371 -25.98 -9.67 21.51
N THR A 372 -25.08 -8.97 20.83
CA THR A 372 -25.30 -7.69 20.14
C THR A 372 -24.70 -7.76 18.74
N LEU A 373 -25.16 -6.88 17.86
CA LEU A 373 -24.70 -6.78 16.47
C LEU A 373 -24.39 -5.31 16.19
N THR A 374 -23.10 -4.93 16.09
CA THR A 374 -22.69 -3.50 16.24
C THR A 374 -21.75 -2.98 15.16
N GLU A 375 -20.61 -3.61 14.87
CA GLU A 375 -19.66 -3.10 13.88
C GLU A 375 -20.12 -3.43 12.46
N LEU A 376 -20.90 -2.53 11.87
CA LEU A 376 -21.37 -2.66 10.50
C LEU A 376 -20.47 -1.88 9.54
N ALA A 377 -19.80 -2.56 8.63
CA ALA A 377 -19.10 -1.95 7.51
C ALA A 377 -19.85 -2.23 6.20
N LEU A 378 -20.41 -1.18 5.60
CA LEU A 378 -21.00 -1.22 4.26
C LEU A 378 -19.88 -0.95 3.25
N VAL A 379 -19.38 -2.02 2.63
CA VAL A 379 -18.36 -1.92 1.56
C VAL A 379 -18.95 -1.25 0.32
N ARG A 380 -20.28 -1.29 0.18
CA ARG A 380 -21.01 -0.63 -0.90
C ARG A 380 -22.31 -0.02 -0.36
N PRO A 381 -22.51 1.30 -0.44
CA PRO A 381 -23.76 1.97 -0.03
C PRO A 381 -24.91 1.79 -1.03
N GLY A 382 -24.87 0.76 -1.88
CA GLY A 382 -25.72 0.66 -3.07
C GLY A 382 -25.49 -0.61 -3.86
N LEU A 383 -26.12 -1.74 -3.58
CA LEU A 383 -25.99 -2.98 -4.37
C LEU A 383 -26.80 -2.95 -5.72
N ALA A 384 -27.29 -1.80 -6.19
CA ALA A 384 -28.02 -1.67 -7.46
C ALA A 384 -27.31 -2.41 -8.61
N GLY A 385 -28.05 -3.17 -9.42
CA GLY A 385 -27.51 -3.88 -10.57
C GLY A 385 -26.54 -5.02 -10.24
N LEU A 386 -26.59 -5.63 -9.04
CA LEU A 386 -25.73 -6.76 -8.63
C LEU A 386 -25.58 -7.85 -9.71
N ARG A 387 -26.66 -8.16 -10.44
CA ARG A 387 -26.66 -9.18 -11.50
C ARG A 387 -25.81 -8.80 -12.71
N ASP A 388 -25.75 -7.52 -13.05
CA ASP A 388 -25.02 -6.97 -14.19
C ASP A 388 -23.52 -6.84 -13.88
N ARG A 389 -23.15 -7.02 -12.61
CA ARG A 389 -21.77 -6.94 -12.16
C ARG A 389 -21.00 -8.20 -12.48
N ARG A 390 -19.71 -7.99 -12.71
CA ARG A 390 -18.75 -9.05 -12.90
C ARG A 390 -18.57 -9.82 -11.60
N ARG A 391 -18.45 -11.13 -11.76
CA ARG A 391 -18.10 -12.05 -10.67
C ARG A 391 -16.66 -11.78 -10.22
N PHE A 392 -16.43 -11.92 -8.92
CA PHE A 392 -15.09 -12.07 -8.38
C PHE A 392 -14.77 -13.55 -8.20
N ASP A 393 -13.51 -13.90 -8.36
CA ASP A 393 -13.07 -15.28 -8.19
C ASP A 393 -12.86 -15.58 -6.71
N ALA A 394 -12.39 -14.61 -5.94
CA ALA A 394 -12.26 -14.72 -4.49
C ALA A 394 -12.35 -13.35 -3.79
N THR A 395 -12.53 -13.40 -2.48
CA THR A 395 -12.35 -12.24 -1.59
C THR A 395 -11.47 -12.61 -0.40
N VAL A 396 -10.61 -11.68 -0.02
CA VAL A 396 -9.86 -11.69 1.24
C VAL A 396 -10.38 -10.56 2.12
N VAL A 397 -10.66 -10.87 3.39
CA VAL A 397 -11.06 -9.89 4.40
C VAL A 397 -10.00 -9.88 5.48
N ALA A 398 -9.30 -8.75 5.62
CA ALA A 398 -8.44 -8.46 6.75
C ALA A 398 -9.27 -7.81 7.85
N ASN A 399 -9.22 -8.35 9.05
CA ASN A 399 -10.06 -7.94 10.15
C ASN A 399 -9.34 -8.08 11.50
N HIS A 400 -9.95 -7.62 12.60
CA HIS A 400 -9.53 -7.80 13.97
C HIS A 400 -10.68 -8.39 14.83
N ASP A 401 -10.35 -8.97 15.98
CA ASP A 401 -11.32 -9.33 17.01
C ASP A 401 -11.58 -8.17 17.99
N ALA A 402 -12.43 -8.41 19.00
CA ALA A 402 -12.78 -7.39 20.00
C ALA A 402 -11.56 -6.88 20.81
N ALA A 403 -10.47 -7.66 20.87
CA ALA A 403 -9.22 -7.28 21.52
C ALA A 403 -8.23 -6.59 20.56
N GLY A 404 -8.64 -6.29 19.32
CA GLY A 404 -7.78 -5.69 18.29
C GLY A 404 -6.81 -6.68 17.63
N ARG A 405 -6.92 -7.98 17.91
CA ARG A 405 -6.07 -9.00 17.28
C ARG A 405 -6.49 -9.19 15.84
N ALA A 406 -5.61 -8.81 14.91
CA ALA A 406 -5.79 -9.02 13.47
C ALA A 406 -6.14 -10.48 13.06
N GLY A 407 -6.56 -10.66 11.83
CA GLY A 407 -6.92 -11.95 11.28
C GLY A 407 -7.28 -11.79 9.84
N LEU A 408 -7.14 -12.89 9.10
CA LEU A 408 -7.51 -12.95 7.70
C LEU A 408 -8.62 -13.95 7.51
N MET A 409 -9.45 -13.67 6.52
CA MET A 409 -10.44 -14.60 6.01
C MET A 409 -10.35 -14.65 4.49
N GLY A 410 -10.49 -15.85 3.93
CA GLY A 410 -10.69 -16.06 2.50
C GLY A 410 -12.10 -16.58 2.23
N HIS A 411 -12.72 -16.14 1.14
CA HIS A 411 -13.91 -16.78 0.59
C HIS A 411 -13.81 -16.96 -0.93
N ARG A 412 -14.10 -18.18 -1.40
CA ARG A 412 -14.12 -18.57 -2.81
C ARG A 412 -15.10 -19.71 -3.04
N ASP A 413 -16.07 -19.49 -3.92
CA ASP A 413 -16.97 -20.51 -4.47
C ASP A 413 -17.61 -21.41 -3.41
N GLY A 414 -18.11 -20.74 -2.35
CA GLY A 414 -18.74 -21.45 -1.25
C GLY A 414 -17.76 -22.18 -0.35
N ARG A 415 -16.46 -21.89 -0.37
CA ARG A 415 -15.48 -22.26 0.67
C ARG A 415 -15.08 -21.00 1.44
N THR A 416 -15.03 -21.10 2.76
CA THR A 416 -14.57 -20.03 3.65
C THR A 416 -13.56 -20.59 4.63
N THR A 417 -12.49 -19.84 4.87
CA THR A 417 -11.45 -20.14 5.85
C THR A 417 -11.04 -18.86 6.57
N SER A 418 -10.46 -18.99 7.77
CA SER A 418 -10.00 -17.86 8.55
C SER A 418 -8.81 -18.23 9.42
N VAL A 419 -7.87 -17.31 9.59
CA VAL A 419 -6.65 -17.47 10.41
C VAL A 419 -6.41 -16.30 11.36
N GLU A 420 -5.64 -16.56 12.42
CA GLU A 420 -5.29 -15.63 13.51
C GLU A 420 -3.98 -14.84 13.27
N VAL A 421 -3.80 -13.72 13.98
CA VAL A 421 -2.57 -12.90 14.10
C VAL A 421 -1.29 -13.68 14.27
N ALA A 422 -1.27 -14.80 15.02
CA ALA A 422 -0.03 -15.55 15.22
C ALA A 422 0.59 -15.95 13.87
N ALA A 423 -0.25 -16.37 12.91
CA ALA A 423 0.16 -16.62 11.54
C ALA A 423 0.52 -15.32 10.77
N MET A 424 -0.05 -14.16 11.15
CA MET A 424 0.36 -12.87 10.60
C MET A 424 1.76 -12.44 11.04
N ARG A 425 2.18 -12.75 12.27
CA ARG A 425 3.55 -12.47 12.73
C ARG A 425 4.59 -13.26 11.94
N GLU A 426 4.25 -14.47 11.51
CA GLU A 426 5.12 -15.30 10.67
C GLU A 426 5.35 -14.68 9.28
N ILE A 427 4.38 -13.92 8.76
CA ILE A 427 4.51 -13.28 7.45
C ILE A 427 5.08 -11.86 7.52
N GLU A 428 5.04 -11.17 8.66
CA GLU A 428 5.59 -9.82 8.83
C GLU A 428 7.01 -9.64 8.28
N PRO A 429 7.98 -10.57 8.50
CA PRO A 429 9.32 -10.47 7.90
C PRO A 429 9.28 -10.51 6.36
N VAL A 430 8.44 -11.36 5.76
CA VAL A 430 8.25 -11.45 4.31
C VAL A 430 7.68 -10.13 3.78
N LEU A 431 6.69 -9.56 4.47
CA LEU A 431 6.10 -8.27 4.10
C LEU A 431 7.13 -7.13 4.17
N GLY A 432 7.95 -7.11 5.22
CA GLY A 432 9.04 -6.16 5.38
C GLY A 432 10.08 -6.28 4.25
N ARG A 433 10.47 -7.49 3.90
CA ARG A 433 11.42 -7.74 2.80
C ARG A 433 10.86 -7.31 1.45
N LEU A 434 9.62 -7.66 1.14
CA LEU A 434 8.93 -7.22 -0.08
C LEU A 434 8.88 -5.70 -0.19
N ARG A 435 8.59 -5.00 0.91
CA ARG A 435 8.60 -3.53 0.96
C ARG A 435 9.99 -2.97 0.64
N SER A 436 11.06 -3.50 1.24
CA SER A 436 12.45 -3.08 0.95
C SER A 436 12.86 -3.33 -0.51
N LEU A 437 12.39 -4.42 -1.12
CA LEU A 437 12.63 -4.71 -2.53
C LEU A 437 11.89 -3.74 -3.46
N LEU A 438 10.65 -3.36 -3.12
CA LEU A 438 9.94 -2.32 -3.86
C LEU A 438 10.60 -0.94 -3.75
N ILE A 439 11.16 -0.61 -2.58
CA ILE A 439 11.98 0.59 -2.41
C ILE A 439 13.21 0.50 -3.33
N SER A 440 13.88 -0.65 -3.39
CA SER A 440 15.01 -0.87 -4.31
C SER A 440 14.60 -0.71 -5.77
N ALA A 441 13.42 -1.19 -6.16
CA ALA A 441 12.86 -0.99 -7.49
C ALA A 441 12.61 0.49 -7.81
N ALA A 442 12.26 1.29 -6.79
CA ALA A 442 12.03 2.72 -6.93
C ALA A 442 13.30 3.52 -7.26
N TYR A 443 14.48 2.98 -6.96
CA TYR A 443 15.79 3.59 -7.25
C TYR A 443 16.43 3.11 -8.56
N LEU A 444 15.82 2.15 -9.26
CA LEU A 444 16.34 1.72 -10.56
C LEU A 444 16.23 2.87 -11.58
N PRO A 445 17.27 3.09 -12.41
CA PRO A 445 17.22 4.14 -13.41
C PRO A 445 16.19 3.80 -14.49
N THR A 446 15.30 4.73 -14.80
CA THR A 446 14.42 4.57 -15.96
C THR A 446 15.21 4.59 -17.26
N ARG A 447 15.18 3.49 -18.00
CA ARG A 447 15.75 3.42 -19.35
C ARG A 447 14.67 3.63 -20.40
N ARG A 448 15.07 4.15 -21.55
CA ARG A 448 14.21 4.14 -22.75
C ARG A 448 14.29 2.74 -23.37
N PRO A 449 13.16 2.16 -23.80
CA PRO A 449 13.18 0.93 -24.59
C PRO A 449 14.09 1.10 -25.81
N THR A 450 14.86 0.07 -26.13
CA THR A 450 15.63 0.02 -27.39
C THR A 450 14.71 -0.46 -28.50
N ARG A 451 14.89 0.04 -29.72
CA ARG A 451 14.18 -0.54 -30.88
C ARG A 451 14.95 -1.79 -31.33
N ALA A 452 14.25 -2.92 -31.39
CA ALA A 452 14.77 -4.12 -32.04
C ALA A 452 14.79 -3.94 -33.57
N ASP A 453 15.39 -4.89 -34.29
CA ASP A 453 15.52 -4.87 -35.75
C ASP A 453 14.15 -4.82 -36.48
N ASP A 454 13.09 -5.30 -35.83
CA ASP A 454 11.70 -5.25 -36.30
C ASP A 454 11.02 -3.89 -36.03
N GLY A 455 11.74 -2.92 -35.45
CA GLY A 455 11.23 -1.60 -35.08
C GLY A 455 10.38 -1.58 -33.81
N VAL A 456 10.14 -2.74 -33.16
CA VAL A 456 9.35 -2.84 -31.94
C VAL A 456 10.21 -2.43 -30.74
N PRO A 457 9.79 -1.45 -29.93
CA PRO A 457 10.50 -1.09 -28.72
C PRO A 457 10.45 -2.24 -27.70
N ARG A 458 11.61 -2.62 -27.15
CA ARG A 458 11.74 -3.65 -26.10
C ARG A 458 12.65 -3.12 -24.99
N HIS A 459 12.34 -3.45 -23.75
CA HIS A 459 13.25 -3.14 -22.64
C HIS A 459 14.42 -4.10 -22.63
N ALA A 460 15.63 -3.55 -22.64
CA ALA A 460 16.85 -4.34 -22.49
C ALA A 460 17.09 -4.63 -21.00
N TRP A 461 16.49 -5.72 -20.52
CA TRP A 461 16.61 -6.19 -19.14
C TRP A 461 18.08 -6.36 -18.73
N THR A 462 18.48 -5.65 -17.68
CA THR A 462 19.80 -5.79 -17.06
C THR A 462 19.79 -6.92 -16.03
N ARG A 463 20.95 -7.50 -15.74
CA ARG A 463 21.07 -8.54 -14.72
C ARG A 463 20.49 -8.09 -13.36
N ARG A 464 20.80 -6.85 -12.94
CA ARG A 464 20.27 -6.24 -11.70
C ARG A 464 18.73 -6.15 -11.66
N GLU A 465 18.09 -5.85 -12.78
CA GLU A 465 16.62 -5.80 -12.85
C GLU A 465 16.00 -7.20 -12.76
N VAL A 466 16.62 -8.19 -13.41
CA VAL A 466 16.19 -9.59 -13.35
C VAL A 466 16.39 -10.15 -11.94
N ASP A 467 17.55 -9.92 -11.32
CA ASP A 467 17.83 -10.33 -9.94
C ASP A 467 16.79 -9.77 -8.96
N LEU A 468 16.43 -8.49 -9.12
CA LEU A 468 15.40 -7.87 -8.28
C LEU A 468 14.02 -8.52 -8.47
N LEU A 469 13.66 -8.88 -9.71
CA LEU A 469 12.42 -9.61 -9.98
C LEU A 469 12.46 -11.03 -9.41
N VAL A 470 13.60 -11.72 -9.48
CA VAL A 470 13.81 -13.03 -8.86
C VAL A 470 13.59 -12.92 -7.35
N GLU A 471 14.24 -11.98 -6.67
CA GLU A 471 14.06 -11.77 -5.23
C GLU A 471 12.60 -11.43 -4.85
N LEU A 472 11.95 -10.55 -5.62
CA LEU A 472 10.53 -10.26 -5.44
C LEU A 472 9.66 -11.50 -5.64
N ALA A 473 9.99 -12.37 -6.60
CA ALA A 473 9.24 -13.58 -6.89
C ALA A 473 9.43 -14.65 -5.81
N VAL A 474 10.63 -14.79 -5.25
CA VAL A 474 10.94 -15.70 -4.13
C VAL A 474 10.10 -15.33 -2.91
N HIS A 475 10.19 -14.08 -2.43
CA HIS A 475 9.38 -13.64 -1.29
C HIS A 475 7.89 -13.52 -1.62
N GLY A 476 7.57 -13.19 -2.86
CA GLY A 476 6.21 -13.23 -3.37
C GLY A 476 5.61 -14.63 -3.35
N ARG A 477 6.44 -15.67 -3.55
CA ARG A 477 6.04 -17.06 -3.45
C ARG A 477 5.81 -17.47 -2.00
N ASP A 478 6.60 -16.99 -1.06
CA ASP A 478 6.34 -17.19 0.38
C ASP A 478 4.98 -16.59 0.77
N LEU A 479 4.71 -15.35 0.34
CA LEU A 479 3.40 -14.71 0.55
C LEU A 479 2.27 -15.52 -0.08
N HIS A 480 2.44 -16.00 -1.32
CA HIS A 480 1.45 -16.83 -1.98
C HIS A 480 1.21 -18.16 -1.25
N GLY A 481 2.28 -18.87 -0.87
CA GLY A 481 2.21 -20.13 -0.14
C GLY A 481 1.52 -19.98 1.22
N PHE A 482 1.81 -18.90 1.94
CA PHE A 482 1.07 -18.55 3.15
C PHE A 482 -0.42 -18.36 2.87
N LEU A 483 -0.78 -17.58 1.85
CA LEU A 483 -2.18 -17.33 1.51
C LEU A 483 -2.91 -18.63 1.11
N GLU A 484 -2.25 -19.55 0.41
CA GLU A 484 -2.82 -20.86 0.05
C GLU A 484 -3.01 -21.76 1.28
N ALA A 485 -2.01 -21.83 2.16
CA ALA A 485 -2.06 -22.65 3.36
C ALA A 485 -3.06 -22.12 4.40
N ALA A 486 -3.05 -20.80 4.60
CA ALA A 486 -3.82 -20.11 5.62
C ALA A 486 -5.26 -19.84 5.18
N LEU A 487 -5.47 -19.44 3.92
CA LEU A 487 -6.78 -19.06 3.41
C LEU A 487 -7.29 -20.11 2.43
N LEU A 488 -7.05 -19.91 1.14
CA LEU A 488 -7.67 -20.68 0.07
C LEU A 488 -6.65 -20.78 -1.07
N PRO A 489 -6.68 -21.86 -1.87
CA PRO A 489 -5.84 -21.96 -3.04
C PRO A 489 -6.16 -20.80 -4.00
N PHE A 490 -5.16 -19.97 -4.28
CA PHE A 490 -5.22 -18.85 -5.22
C PHE A 490 -4.43 -19.24 -6.47
N GLY A 491 -5.02 -20.03 -7.36
CA GLY A 491 -4.33 -20.49 -8.56
C GLY A 491 -4.22 -19.43 -9.66
N ALA A 492 -3.52 -19.77 -10.75
CA ALA A 492 -3.29 -18.91 -11.91
C ALA A 492 -4.58 -18.50 -12.67
N GLU A 493 -5.68 -19.20 -12.40
CA GLU A 493 -7.02 -18.89 -12.90
C GLU A 493 -7.66 -17.67 -12.23
N LEU A 494 -7.15 -17.21 -11.08
CA LEU A 494 -7.64 -16.01 -10.41
C LEU A 494 -7.48 -14.79 -11.34
N LYS A 495 -8.59 -14.17 -11.75
CA LYS A 495 -8.62 -12.96 -12.58
C LYS A 495 -9.14 -11.75 -11.81
N ARG A 496 -9.95 -11.95 -10.77
CA ARG A 496 -10.55 -10.88 -9.98
C ARG A 496 -10.57 -11.21 -8.49
N LEU A 497 -9.90 -10.38 -7.71
CA LEU A 497 -9.76 -10.51 -6.25
C LEU A 497 -10.29 -9.26 -5.56
N GLN A 498 -11.17 -9.43 -4.57
CA GLN A 498 -11.58 -8.33 -3.70
C GLN A 498 -10.83 -8.42 -2.36
N VAL A 499 -10.29 -7.29 -1.92
CA VAL A 499 -9.62 -7.13 -0.63
C VAL A 499 -10.41 -6.13 0.19
N VAL A 500 -10.90 -6.55 1.36
CA VAL A 500 -11.60 -5.69 2.30
C VAL A 500 -10.81 -5.64 3.59
N THR A 501 -10.31 -4.46 3.95
CA THR A 501 -9.55 -4.25 5.18
C THR A 501 -10.43 -3.52 6.20
N ALA A 502 -10.79 -4.19 7.28
CA ALA A 502 -11.61 -3.67 8.37
C ALA A 502 -10.74 -3.39 9.60
N ARG A 503 -10.33 -2.11 9.76
CA ARG A 503 -9.57 -1.57 10.89
C ARG A 503 -8.34 -2.39 11.30
N THR A 504 -7.59 -2.92 10.34
CA THR A 504 -6.29 -3.56 10.62
C THR A 504 -5.14 -2.67 10.17
N GLY A 505 -4.07 -2.66 10.97
CA GLY A 505 -2.80 -2.04 10.59
C GLY A 505 -1.96 -2.84 9.59
N ALA A 506 -2.35 -4.08 9.32
CA ALA A 506 -1.61 -4.96 8.44
C ALA A 506 -1.73 -4.51 6.97
N PHE A 507 -0.61 -4.04 6.43
CA PHE A 507 -0.41 -3.83 5.01
C PHE A 507 -0.29 -5.20 4.31
N LEU A 508 -1.20 -5.51 3.39
CA LEU A 508 -1.19 -6.78 2.63
C LEU A 508 -0.89 -6.49 1.15
N PRO A 509 0.36 -6.62 0.67
CA PRO A 509 0.74 -6.37 -0.72
C PRO A 509 0.39 -7.58 -1.61
N LEU A 510 -0.90 -7.93 -1.70
CA LEU A 510 -1.34 -9.10 -2.46
C LEU A 510 -0.96 -9.01 -3.95
N GLU A 511 -0.67 -7.81 -4.46
CA GLU A 511 -0.11 -7.57 -5.79
C GLU A 511 1.21 -8.32 -6.03
N LEU A 512 1.98 -8.55 -4.96
CA LEU A 512 3.30 -9.20 -5.00
C LEU A 512 3.24 -10.71 -4.77
N ALA A 513 2.08 -11.28 -4.47
CA ALA A 513 1.96 -12.73 -4.38
C ALA A 513 2.30 -13.36 -5.73
N TYR A 514 3.26 -14.28 -5.74
CA TYR A 514 3.81 -14.91 -6.94
C TYR A 514 3.30 -16.35 -7.08
N THR A 515 2.53 -16.61 -8.13
CA THR A 515 1.75 -17.86 -8.25
C THR A 515 2.51 -19.04 -8.84
N ARG A 516 3.73 -18.84 -9.34
CA ARG A 516 4.59 -19.91 -9.87
C ARG A 516 5.60 -20.36 -8.82
N PRO A 517 6.27 -21.52 -8.98
CA PRO A 517 7.38 -21.88 -8.10
C PRO A 517 8.43 -20.76 -8.03
N ALA A 518 9.09 -20.64 -6.88
CA ALA A 518 10.15 -19.67 -6.69
C ALA A 518 11.24 -19.89 -7.77
N PRO A 519 11.64 -18.85 -8.52
CA PRO A 519 12.69 -18.99 -9.52
C PRO A 519 14.05 -19.32 -8.87
N ASP A 520 14.91 -19.99 -9.63
CA ASP A 520 16.30 -20.23 -9.24
C ASP A 520 17.07 -18.89 -9.11
N PRO A 521 18.12 -18.80 -8.25
CA PRO A 521 18.87 -17.56 -8.07
C PRO A 521 19.49 -17.01 -9.36
N ASP A 522 19.85 -17.88 -10.30
CA ASP A 522 20.42 -17.51 -11.59
C ASP A 522 19.39 -17.35 -12.72
N ALA A 523 18.09 -17.50 -12.42
CA ALA A 523 17.00 -17.49 -13.37
C ALA A 523 17.03 -16.27 -14.32
N GLY A 524 16.73 -16.54 -15.59
CA GLY A 524 16.59 -15.51 -16.61
C GLY A 524 15.23 -14.82 -16.57
N ILE A 525 15.10 -13.69 -17.27
CA ILE A 525 13.78 -13.13 -17.52
C ILE A 525 13.00 -14.05 -18.48
N CYS A 526 11.70 -14.24 -18.21
CA CYS A 526 10.81 -15.01 -19.08
C CYS A 526 10.93 -14.57 -20.56
N PRO A 527 11.09 -15.50 -21.53
CA PRO A 527 11.29 -15.15 -22.95
C PRO A 527 10.20 -14.25 -23.55
N SER A 528 8.92 -14.49 -23.21
CA SER A 528 7.81 -13.61 -23.63
C SER A 528 8.02 -12.15 -23.20
N TRP A 529 8.52 -11.93 -21.98
CA TRP A 529 8.77 -10.59 -21.44
C TRP A 529 10.07 -9.99 -21.96
N ALA A 530 11.10 -10.81 -22.18
CA ALA A 530 12.30 -10.41 -22.91
C ALA A 530 11.96 -9.92 -24.33
N ALA A 531 10.93 -10.53 -24.93
CA ALA A 531 10.43 -10.16 -26.25
C ALA A 531 9.49 -8.93 -26.26
N GLY A 532 9.33 -8.21 -25.14
CA GLY A 532 8.41 -7.07 -25.05
C GLY A 532 6.93 -7.45 -24.88
N GLY A 533 6.65 -8.72 -24.60
CA GLY A 533 5.33 -9.18 -24.20
C GLY A 533 4.94 -8.69 -22.80
N SER A 534 3.65 -8.73 -22.50
CA SER A 534 3.08 -8.24 -21.24
C SER A 534 2.13 -9.25 -20.57
N ALA A 535 2.10 -10.48 -21.08
CA ALA A 535 1.24 -11.56 -20.61
C ALA A 535 1.99 -12.90 -20.63
N CYS A 536 1.51 -13.85 -19.80
CA CYS A 536 1.95 -15.23 -19.84
C CYS A 536 1.24 -15.99 -20.98
N GLY A 537 1.94 -16.85 -21.71
CA GLY A 537 1.39 -17.64 -22.82
C GLY A 537 2.26 -18.87 -23.15
N PRO A 538 1.99 -19.58 -24.27
CA PRO A 538 2.71 -20.81 -24.65
C PRO A 538 4.23 -20.69 -24.80
N GLY A 539 4.78 -19.47 -24.85
CA GLY A 539 6.22 -19.19 -24.91
C GLY A 539 6.86 -18.80 -23.56
N CYS A 540 6.19 -19.01 -22.43
CA CYS A 540 6.72 -18.69 -21.11
C CYS A 540 7.51 -19.85 -20.51
N GLY A 541 8.73 -20.06 -21.00
CA GLY A 541 9.62 -21.12 -20.52
C GLY A 541 9.16 -22.53 -20.93
N ALA A 542 9.68 -23.54 -20.23
CA ALA A 542 9.36 -24.96 -20.46
C ALA A 542 7.99 -25.40 -19.89
N GLY A 543 7.27 -24.49 -19.22
CA GLY A 543 5.98 -24.77 -18.59
C GLY A 543 5.76 -23.93 -17.33
N PRO A 544 4.62 -24.09 -16.63
CA PRO A 544 4.32 -23.33 -15.41
C PRO A 544 5.28 -23.62 -14.25
N ASP A 545 5.94 -24.77 -14.25
CA ASP A 545 6.86 -25.20 -13.18
C ASP A 545 8.33 -24.88 -13.45
N ASP A 546 8.64 -24.24 -14.58
CA ASP A 546 10.01 -23.87 -14.95
C ASP A 546 10.59 -22.79 -14.01
N THR A 547 11.54 -23.19 -13.15
CA THR A 547 12.23 -22.33 -12.19
C THR A 547 13.41 -21.56 -12.79
N SER A 548 13.88 -21.94 -13.99
CA SER A 548 14.98 -21.25 -14.68
C SER A 548 14.62 -19.85 -15.19
N ILE A 549 13.35 -19.45 -15.03
CA ILE A 549 12.85 -18.14 -15.41
C ILE A 549 12.05 -17.45 -14.31
N VAL A 550 12.19 -16.13 -14.21
CA VAL A 550 11.23 -15.27 -13.53
C VAL A 550 10.22 -14.71 -14.55
N CYS A 551 8.93 -14.93 -14.31
CA CYS A 551 7.86 -14.44 -15.17
C CYS A 551 7.04 -13.36 -14.44
N PRO A 552 7.16 -12.07 -14.82
CA PRO A 552 6.42 -11.02 -14.13
C PRO A 552 4.90 -11.23 -14.18
N ALA A 553 4.36 -11.86 -15.23
CA ALA A 553 2.94 -12.18 -15.31
C ALA A 553 2.43 -13.15 -14.24
N ALA A 554 3.30 -13.76 -13.41
CA ALA A 554 2.91 -14.61 -12.29
C ALA A 554 2.71 -13.84 -10.96
N PHE A 555 3.03 -12.54 -10.91
CA PHE A 555 2.58 -11.69 -9.81
C PHE A 555 1.07 -11.43 -9.92
N LEU A 556 0.31 -11.56 -8.83
CA LEU A 556 -1.15 -11.34 -8.84
C LEU A 556 -1.52 -9.92 -9.31
N GLY A 557 -0.72 -8.91 -9.00
CA GLY A 557 -0.92 -7.54 -9.49
C GLY A 557 -0.78 -7.42 -11.02
N LEU A 558 -0.11 -8.38 -11.65
CA LEU A 558 0.02 -8.45 -13.10
C LEU A 558 -0.89 -9.53 -13.72
N SER A 559 -1.42 -10.49 -12.99
CA SER A 559 -2.31 -11.53 -13.55
C SER A 559 -3.80 -11.27 -13.31
N ALA A 560 -4.14 -10.52 -12.26
CA ALA A 560 -5.50 -10.29 -11.80
C ALA A 560 -5.81 -8.81 -11.53
N THR A 561 -7.08 -8.46 -11.67
CA THR A 561 -7.63 -7.20 -11.17
C THR A 561 -7.88 -7.34 -9.67
N ILE A 562 -7.25 -6.48 -8.88
CA ILE A 562 -7.41 -6.43 -7.43
C ILE A 562 -8.22 -5.19 -7.07
N GLU A 563 -9.36 -5.40 -6.44
CA GLU A 563 -10.23 -4.36 -5.89
C GLU A 563 -9.95 -4.20 -4.40
N ARG A 564 -9.60 -2.99 -3.94
CA ARG A 564 -9.34 -2.72 -2.52
C ARG A 564 -10.37 -1.79 -1.91
N HIS A 565 -10.86 -2.19 -0.75
CA HIS A 565 -11.65 -1.36 0.16
C HIS A 565 -10.99 -1.33 1.52
N TYR A 566 -10.91 -0.14 2.10
CA TYR A 566 -10.48 0.04 3.48
C TYR A 566 -11.62 0.69 4.24
N VAL A 567 -12.10 0.01 5.27
CA VAL A 567 -13.20 0.49 6.09
C VAL A 567 -12.65 0.91 7.44
N ASP A 568 -12.51 2.23 7.59
CA ASP A 568 -12.17 2.92 8.82
C ASP A 568 -12.87 4.28 8.79
N GLY A 569 -14.00 4.36 9.49
CA GLY A 569 -14.84 5.54 9.53
C GLY A 569 -15.31 5.81 10.95
N PRO A 570 -15.63 7.08 11.29
CA PRO A 570 -16.29 7.38 12.54
C PRO A 570 -17.57 6.56 12.62
N GLN A 571 -17.74 5.88 13.74
CA GLN A 571 -18.94 5.14 14.03
C GLN A 571 -20.10 6.16 14.15
N SER A 572 -21.15 6.00 13.37
CA SER A 572 -22.36 6.81 13.52
C SER A 572 -23.02 6.53 14.87
N ALA A 573 -23.94 7.40 15.29
CA ALA A 573 -24.64 7.30 16.57
C ALA A 573 -25.41 5.96 16.75
N ASP A 574 -25.78 5.31 15.64
CA ASP A 574 -26.39 3.99 15.57
C ASP A 574 -25.38 2.82 15.45
N GLY A 575 -24.09 3.11 15.61
CA GLY A 575 -23.04 2.10 15.64
C GLY A 575 -22.43 1.75 14.29
N ARG A 576 -22.82 2.38 13.18
CA ARG A 576 -22.47 1.96 11.82
C ARG A 576 -21.22 2.65 11.28
N GLN A 577 -20.54 1.98 10.36
CA GLN A 577 -19.45 2.50 9.55
C GLN A 577 -19.82 2.38 8.07
N TYR A 578 -19.95 3.53 7.42
CA TYR A 578 -20.21 3.57 5.99
C TYR A 578 -18.88 3.78 5.28
N LEU A 579 -18.60 2.94 4.27
CA LEU A 579 -17.67 3.36 3.25
C LEU A 579 -18.36 4.44 2.42
N THR A 580 -18.03 5.71 2.66
CA THR A 580 -18.56 6.84 1.89
C THR A 580 -17.82 6.96 0.56
N THR A 581 -17.85 5.90 -0.24
CA THR A 581 -17.26 5.86 -1.58
C THR A 581 -18.33 5.89 -2.65
N ALA A 582 -17.99 6.52 -3.77
CA ALA A 582 -18.82 6.45 -4.95
C ALA A 582 -18.73 5.06 -5.59
N ALA A 583 -19.89 4.43 -5.80
CA ALA A 583 -20.00 3.13 -6.43
C ALA A 583 -20.74 3.22 -7.78
N PRO A 584 -20.39 2.40 -8.78
CA PRO A 584 -21.12 2.31 -10.03
C PRO A 584 -22.53 1.78 -9.74
N VAL A 585 -23.54 2.45 -10.30
CA VAL A 585 -24.93 2.00 -10.27
C VAL A 585 -25.50 1.95 -11.68
N ARG A 586 -26.63 1.27 -11.88
CA ARG A 586 -27.29 1.20 -13.20
C ARG A 586 -27.57 2.61 -13.72
N GLY A 587 -27.12 2.92 -14.93
CA GLY A 587 -27.22 4.25 -15.55
C GLY A 587 -26.12 5.25 -15.16
N ARG A 588 -25.32 4.95 -14.13
CA ARG A 588 -24.19 5.78 -13.64
C ARG A 588 -23.04 4.89 -13.22
N SER A 589 -22.50 4.16 -14.20
CA SER A 589 -21.33 3.28 -14.06
C SER A 589 -20.16 3.71 -14.95
N ARG A 590 -20.35 4.79 -15.72
CA ARG A 590 -19.36 5.36 -16.62
C ARG A 590 -18.83 6.66 -16.03
N LEU A 591 -17.51 6.75 -15.88
CA LEU A 591 -16.78 7.95 -15.53
C LEU A 591 -16.36 8.67 -16.80
N THR A 592 -16.35 9.99 -16.76
CA THR A 592 -15.80 10.81 -17.83
C THR A 592 -14.33 11.09 -17.55
N VAL A 593 -13.55 11.31 -18.62
CA VAL A 593 -12.15 11.74 -18.55
C VAL A 593 -11.98 12.85 -19.57
N THR A 594 -12.28 14.08 -19.14
CA THR A 594 -12.38 15.25 -20.01
C THR A 594 -11.69 16.48 -19.44
N ARG A 595 -11.57 16.60 -18.12
CA ARG A 595 -10.99 17.76 -17.44
C ARG A 595 -10.02 17.32 -16.34
N GLY A 596 -8.81 17.87 -16.41
CA GLY A 596 -7.70 17.45 -15.59
C GLY A 596 -7.29 18.50 -14.57
N ALA A 597 -6.74 18.06 -13.43
CA ALA A 597 -5.92 18.90 -12.56
C ALA A 597 -4.60 18.20 -12.24
N LEU A 598 -3.49 18.95 -12.24
CA LEU A 598 -2.17 18.43 -11.89
C LEU A 598 -1.61 19.13 -10.65
N GLY A 599 -1.22 18.37 -9.64
CA GLY A 599 -0.39 18.80 -8.53
C GLY A 599 0.84 17.93 -8.43
N ALA A 600 2.03 18.52 -8.32
CA ALA A 600 3.28 17.76 -8.21
C ALA A 600 4.19 18.45 -7.19
N SER A 601 4.90 17.69 -6.35
CA SER A 601 5.88 18.25 -5.39
C SER A 601 7.04 18.95 -6.10
N SER A 602 7.75 19.83 -5.38
CA SER A 602 9.01 20.44 -5.81
C SER A 602 10.15 19.42 -5.95
N THR A 603 10.03 18.26 -5.31
CA THR A 603 10.99 17.14 -5.40
C THR A 603 10.91 16.38 -6.73
N VAL A 604 9.85 16.59 -7.52
CA VAL A 604 9.71 15.99 -8.85
C VAL A 604 10.44 16.84 -9.86
N ALA A 605 11.34 16.23 -10.64
CA ALA A 605 12.13 16.96 -11.63
C ALA A 605 11.24 17.65 -12.66
N ALA A 606 11.60 18.88 -13.05
CA ALA A 606 10.79 19.72 -13.93
C ALA A 606 10.43 19.04 -15.27
N LYS A 607 11.36 18.25 -15.83
CA LYS A 607 11.14 17.49 -17.07
C LYS A 607 10.04 16.43 -16.92
N ASP A 608 9.93 15.79 -15.76
CA ASP A 608 8.98 14.72 -15.50
C ASP A 608 7.59 15.31 -15.20
N VAL A 609 7.55 16.44 -14.50
CA VAL A 609 6.32 17.25 -14.35
C VAL A 609 5.81 17.72 -15.71
N ALA A 610 6.69 18.22 -16.57
CA ALA A 610 6.32 18.66 -17.91
C ALA A 610 5.76 17.51 -18.77
N ALA A 611 6.34 16.31 -18.66
CA ALA A 611 5.83 15.12 -19.35
C ALA A 611 4.44 14.69 -18.84
N ALA A 612 4.22 14.69 -17.52
CA ALA A 612 2.90 14.40 -16.94
C ALA A 612 1.86 15.45 -17.34
N LEU A 613 2.25 16.74 -17.34
CA LEU A 613 1.38 17.84 -17.80
C LEU A 613 1.05 17.71 -19.28
N ALA A 614 2.00 17.34 -20.13
CA ALA A 614 1.76 17.13 -21.56
C ALA A 614 0.79 15.96 -21.82
N ALA A 615 0.91 14.87 -21.07
CA ALA A 615 -0.05 13.76 -21.15
C ALA A 615 -1.46 14.22 -20.75
N LEU A 616 -1.57 15.01 -19.69
CA LEU A 616 -2.86 15.54 -19.22
C LEU A 616 -3.44 16.62 -20.14
N ALA A 617 -2.60 17.44 -20.76
CA ALA A 617 -3.02 18.43 -21.75
C ALA A 617 -3.65 17.79 -23.00
N ALA A 618 -3.32 16.52 -23.26
CA ALA A 618 -3.94 15.75 -24.31
C ALA A 618 -5.40 15.36 -23.97
N VAL A 619 -5.75 15.26 -22.68
CA VAL A 619 -7.12 15.11 -22.19
C VAL A 619 -7.82 16.46 -22.13
N ASP A 620 -7.17 17.44 -21.51
CA ASP A 620 -7.69 18.79 -21.28
C ASP A 620 -6.66 19.85 -21.72
N PRO A 621 -6.81 20.45 -22.91
CA PRO A 621 -5.86 21.45 -23.42
C PRO A 621 -5.69 22.68 -22.53
N GLY A 622 -6.64 22.95 -21.61
CA GLY A 622 -6.59 24.08 -20.69
C GLY A 622 -5.94 23.78 -19.34
N VAL A 623 -5.52 22.53 -19.10
CA VAL A 623 -5.00 22.12 -17.80
C VAL A 623 -3.72 22.87 -17.42
N ARG A 624 -3.61 23.21 -16.13
CA ARG A 624 -2.41 23.81 -15.54
C ARG A 624 -2.01 23.04 -14.29
N ARG A 625 -0.73 23.11 -13.96
CA ARG A 625 -0.21 22.68 -12.66
C ARG A 625 -0.66 23.68 -11.60
N ALA A 626 -1.24 23.19 -10.51
CA ALA A 626 -1.47 24.00 -9.31
C ALA A 626 -0.16 24.17 -8.53
N GLY A 627 0.20 25.42 -8.25
CA GLY A 627 1.34 25.78 -7.42
C GLY A 627 1.06 25.66 -5.92
N THR A 628 -0.21 25.76 -5.52
CA THR A 628 -0.65 25.70 -4.12
C THR A 628 -1.96 24.93 -3.96
N TRP A 629 -2.28 24.51 -2.73
CA TRP A 629 -3.59 23.91 -2.43
C TRP A 629 -4.77 24.88 -2.61
N GLN A 630 -4.52 26.20 -2.50
CA GLN A 630 -5.54 27.21 -2.80
C GLN A 630 -5.83 27.28 -4.30
N GLU A 631 -4.79 27.30 -5.13
CA GLU A 631 -4.95 27.22 -6.59
C GLU A 631 -5.63 25.92 -7.02
N TRP A 632 -5.25 24.79 -6.40
CA TRP A 632 -5.88 23.48 -6.62
C TRP A 632 -7.39 23.54 -6.35
N THR A 633 -7.79 23.96 -5.16
CA THR A 633 -9.22 24.05 -4.79
C THR A 633 -10.00 25.07 -5.64
N THR A 634 -9.36 26.18 -6.04
CA THR A 634 -9.94 27.16 -6.96
C THR A 634 -10.22 26.56 -8.33
N ALA A 635 -9.26 25.78 -8.87
CA ALA A 635 -9.42 25.10 -10.15
C ALA A 635 -10.57 24.09 -10.11
N LEU A 636 -10.69 23.30 -9.04
CA LEU A 636 -11.77 22.32 -8.87
C LEU A 636 -13.15 22.98 -8.66
N ALA A 637 -13.22 24.14 -8.00
CA ALA A 637 -14.49 24.84 -7.82
C ALA A 637 -15.01 25.44 -9.15
N ALA A 638 -14.09 25.85 -10.02
CA ALA A 638 -14.42 26.53 -11.27
C ALA A 638 -15.06 25.62 -12.33
N ALA A 639 -14.77 24.32 -12.32
CA ALA A 639 -15.25 23.37 -13.33
C ALA A 639 -15.39 21.95 -12.79
N ASP A 640 -16.24 21.14 -13.40
CA ASP A 640 -16.28 19.70 -13.14
C ASP A 640 -14.97 19.07 -13.64
N THR A 641 -14.08 18.76 -12.71
CA THR A 641 -12.78 18.10 -12.97
C THR A 641 -12.93 16.61 -12.65
N ASP A 642 -12.81 15.77 -13.67
CA ASP A 642 -13.08 14.33 -13.58
C ASP A 642 -11.81 13.45 -13.53
N LEU A 643 -10.63 14.06 -13.70
CA LEU A 643 -9.33 13.43 -13.54
C LEU A 643 -8.38 14.27 -12.67
N LEU A 644 -8.01 13.76 -11.50
CA LEU A 644 -7.04 14.39 -10.61
C LEU A 644 -5.70 13.65 -10.69
N VAL A 645 -4.64 14.35 -11.02
CA VAL A 645 -3.27 13.80 -11.07
C VAL A 645 -2.43 14.47 -10.00
N LEU A 646 -2.04 13.70 -9.00
CA LEU A 646 -1.22 14.12 -7.88
C LEU A 646 0.06 13.28 -7.87
N VAL A 647 1.21 13.95 -7.97
CA VAL A 647 2.54 13.36 -7.74
C VAL A 647 3.15 14.04 -6.50
N PRO A 648 2.58 13.82 -5.30
CA PRO A 648 2.96 14.55 -4.11
C PRO A 648 4.23 13.96 -3.48
N HIS A 649 4.90 14.77 -2.67
CA HIS A 649 5.69 14.22 -1.57
C HIS A 649 4.74 13.95 -0.41
N ALA A 650 4.84 12.77 0.21
CA ALA A 650 4.01 12.38 1.33
C ALA A 650 4.91 12.18 2.54
N ASP A 651 4.70 12.98 3.57
CA ASP A 651 5.36 12.80 4.87
C ASP A 651 4.42 11.96 5.73
N VAL A 652 4.74 10.67 5.86
CA VAL A 652 3.94 9.69 6.61
C VAL A 652 3.98 10.03 8.11
N GLN A 653 5.11 10.51 8.62
CA GLN A 653 5.29 10.84 10.03
C GLN A 653 4.44 12.04 10.44
N ARG A 654 4.36 13.06 9.57
CA ARG A 654 3.50 14.23 9.79
C ARG A 654 2.09 14.07 9.22
N ALA A 655 1.81 12.96 8.55
CA ALA A 655 0.57 12.70 7.81
C ALA A 655 0.18 13.86 6.88
N THR A 656 1.09 14.31 6.02
CA THR A 656 0.87 15.43 5.09
C THR A 656 1.18 15.09 3.63
N LEU A 657 0.47 15.77 2.71
CA LEU A 657 0.77 15.79 1.28
C LEU A 657 1.34 17.15 0.87
N GLU A 658 2.42 17.15 0.12
CA GLU A 658 3.00 18.33 -0.47
C GLU A 658 2.83 18.34 -1.99
N ILE A 659 2.30 19.46 -2.51
CA ILE A 659 2.43 19.83 -3.92
C ILE A 659 3.19 21.14 -4.01
N SER A 660 4.11 21.22 -4.95
CA SER A 660 5.14 22.26 -5.05
C SER A 660 5.88 22.39 -3.72
N THR A 661 5.59 23.41 -2.91
CA THR A 661 6.14 23.57 -1.55
C THR A 661 5.02 23.73 -0.51
N ALA A 662 3.77 23.52 -0.91
CA ALA A 662 2.59 23.70 -0.08
C ALA A 662 2.12 22.36 0.50
N THR A 663 2.02 22.31 1.83
CA THR A 663 1.65 21.12 2.58
C THR A 663 0.16 21.12 2.96
N LEU A 664 -0.50 19.98 2.85
CA LEU A 664 -1.87 19.71 3.30
C LEU A 664 -1.85 18.53 4.26
N ALA A 665 -2.25 18.79 5.51
CA ALA A 665 -2.45 17.73 6.49
C ALA A 665 -3.61 16.82 6.06
N ARG A 666 -3.43 15.51 6.23
CA ARG A 666 -4.41 14.47 5.87
C ARG A 666 -5.80 14.75 6.44
N GLY A 667 -5.87 15.17 7.70
CA GLY A 667 -7.11 15.51 8.39
C GLY A 667 -7.85 16.73 7.81
N ARG A 668 -7.17 17.55 7.00
CA ARG A 668 -7.75 18.72 6.30
C ARG A 668 -8.17 18.42 4.86
N ILE A 669 -8.01 17.17 4.40
CA ILE A 669 -8.57 16.76 3.11
C ILE A 669 -10.10 16.76 3.22
N GLU A 670 -10.70 17.53 2.34
CA GLU A 670 -12.12 17.89 2.34
C GLU A 670 -12.66 17.82 0.92
N ALA A 671 -13.99 17.84 0.75
CA ALA A 671 -14.63 17.78 -0.57
C ALA A 671 -14.08 18.85 -1.55
N ARG A 672 -13.74 20.06 -1.07
CA ARG A 672 -13.11 21.09 -1.90
C ARG A 672 -11.79 20.67 -2.56
N HIS A 673 -11.06 19.73 -1.96
CA HIS A 673 -9.79 19.21 -2.47
C HIS A 673 -9.97 18.03 -3.43
N VAL A 674 -11.18 17.48 -3.56
CA VAL A 674 -11.46 16.31 -4.40
C VAL A 674 -12.47 16.65 -5.49
N THR A 675 -13.64 17.14 -5.13
CA THR A 675 -14.73 17.48 -6.07
C THR A 675 -14.90 18.97 -6.31
N GLY A 676 -14.17 19.82 -5.58
CA GLY A 676 -14.41 21.27 -5.61
C GLY A 676 -15.77 21.68 -5.05
N GLY A 677 -16.48 20.78 -4.36
CA GLY A 677 -17.87 20.99 -3.93
C GLY A 677 -18.91 20.73 -5.02
N ARG A 678 -18.52 20.12 -6.15
CA ARG A 678 -19.38 19.83 -7.30
C ARG A 678 -19.84 18.38 -7.30
N ASP A 679 -20.90 18.07 -8.04
CA ASP A 679 -21.39 16.70 -8.20
C ASP A 679 -20.60 15.95 -9.30
N VAL A 680 -19.32 15.71 -9.03
CA VAL A 680 -18.40 14.96 -9.90
C VAL A 680 -17.81 13.80 -9.10
N ARG A 681 -17.43 12.71 -9.79
CA ARG A 681 -16.81 11.52 -9.20
C ARG A 681 -15.46 11.25 -9.87
N PRO A 682 -14.40 11.96 -9.50
CA PRO A 682 -13.15 11.93 -10.24
C PRO A 682 -12.40 10.61 -10.09
N VAL A 683 -11.64 10.25 -11.12
CA VAL A 683 -10.54 9.30 -11.02
C VAL A 683 -9.34 10.05 -10.44
N VAL A 684 -8.73 9.52 -9.38
CA VAL A 684 -7.57 10.14 -8.73
C VAL A 684 -6.35 9.27 -8.93
N LEU A 685 -5.30 9.83 -9.54
CA LEU A 685 -3.97 9.24 -9.59
C LEU A 685 -3.15 9.90 -8.47
N LEU A 686 -2.98 9.21 -7.34
CA LEU A 686 -2.27 9.70 -6.17
C LEU A 686 -0.95 8.93 -6.02
N LEU A 687 0.10 9.37 -6.71
CA LEU A 687 1.36 8.63 -6.82
C LEU A 687 2.47 9.37 -6.08
N GLY A 688 2.66 9.02 -4.80
CA GLY A 688 3.73 9.55 -3.93
C GLY A 688 4.35 8.43 -3.10
N CYS A 689 4.97 8.74 -1.96
CA CYS A 689 5.38 7.70 -1.01
C CYS A 689 4.17 7.23 -0.19
N ASP A 690 3.96 5.91 -0.07
CA ASP A 690 3.01 5.31 0.90
C ASP A 690 1.60 5.91 0.90
N THR A 691 1.12 6.36 -0.27
CA THR A 691 -0.16 7.07 -0.37
C THR A 691 -1.37 6.16 -0.13
N ALA A 692 -1.17 4.85 -0.30
CA ALA A 692 -2.12 3.79 0.02
C ALA A 692 -2.24 3.48 1.53
N GLY A 693 -1.31 3.99 2.34
CA GLY A 693 -1.21 3.73 3.79
C GLY A 693 0.08 2.99 4.18
N SER A 694 0.42 3.06 5.46
CA SER A 694 1.56 2.36 6.09
C SER A 694 1.10 1.58 7.32
N ALA A 695 2.01 0.90 8.03
CA ALA A 695 1.66 0.26 9.30
C ALA A 695 1.25 1.28 10.38
N GLU A 696 1.87 2.47 10.34
CA GLU A 696 1.62 3.58 11.27
C GLU A 696 0.40 4.42 10.88
N ASP A 697 0.07 4.49 9.57
CA ASP A 697 -1.15 5.11 9.05
C ASP A 697 -1.88 4.19 8.06
N PRO A 698 -2.60 3.17 8.55
CA PRO A 698 -3.18 2.12 7.70
C PRO A 698 -4.35 2.62 6.83
N ALA A 699 -4.99 3.72 7.23
CA ALA A 699 -5.98 4.39 6.41
C ALA A 699 -5.33 5.11 5.22
N GLY A 700 -4.12 5.65 5.38
CA GLY A 700 -3.42 6.38 4.33
C GLY A 700 -4.19 7.57 3.77
N PHE A 701 -3.74 8.08 2.62
CA PHE A 701 -4.38 9.21 1.93
C PHE A 701 -5.48 8.76 0.98
N ALA A 702 -5.33 7.60 0.34
CA ALA A 702 -6.28 7.09 -0.65
C ALA A 702 -7.71 7.00 -0.09
N THR A 703 -7.86 6.54 1.16
CA THR A 703 -9.17 6.42 1.82
C THR A 703 -9.83 7.78 2.09
N ARG A 704 -9.03 8.83 2.33
CA ARG A 704 -9.54 10.20 2.53
C ARG A 704 -10.07 10.80 1.24
N PHE A 705 -9.43 10.53 0.11
CA PHE A 705 -9.96 10.95 -1.21
C PHE A 705 -11.25 10.19 -1.54
N LEU A 706 -11.25 8.88 -1.32
CA LEU A 706 -12.41 8.02 -1.47
C LEU A 706 -13.61 8.49 -0.64
N ALA A 707 -13.38 8.82 0.64
CA ALA A 707 -14.41 9.32 1.56
C ALA A 707 -14.98 10.69 1.16
N ARG A 708 -14.37 11.37 0.18
CA ARG A 708 -14.77 12.66 -0.37
C ARG A 708 -15.17 12.53 -1.84
N ASP A 709 -15.86 11.45 -2.17
CA ASP A 709 -16.50 11.20 -3.47
C ASP A 709 -15.55 10.97 -4.66
N ALA A 710 -14.27 10.63 -4.44
CA ALA A 710 -13.48 10.03 -5.52
C ALA A 710 -14.10 8.68 -5.93
N ALA A 711 -14.19 8.42 -7.23
CA ALA A 711 -14.72 7.15 -7.75
C ALA A 711 -13.74 5.99 -7.55
N VAL A 712 -12.48 6.26 -7.91
CA VAL A 712 -11.35 5.34 -7.80
C VAL A 712 -10.11 6.17 -7.45
N VAL A 713 -9.28 5.65 -6.55
CA VAL A 713 -7.97 6.22 -6.24
C VAL A 713 -6.89 5.19 -6.56
N VAL A 714 -6.02 5.53 -7.51
CA VAL A 714 -4.81 4.76 -7.81
C VAL A 714 -3.70 5.29 -6.93
N ALA A 715 -3.19 4.46 -6.02
CA ALA A 715 -2.26 4.83 -4.97
C ALA A 715 -1.03 3.93 -4.94
N SER A 716 0.02 4.40 -4.27
CA SER A 716 1.28 3.69 -4.07
C SER A 716 1.33 2.98 -2.71
N LEU A 717 1.69 1.70 -2.76
CA LEU A 717 1.86 0.82 -1.61
C LEU A 717 3.17 1.03 -0.85
N THR A 718 4.13 1.75 -1.46
CA THR A 718 5.42 2.09 -0.86
C THR A 718 5.96 3.38 -1.46
N MET A 719 7.22 3.69 -1.17
CA MET A 719 7.99 4.75 -1.84
C MET A 719 8.01 4.54 -3.35
N LEU A 720 7.64 5.58 -4.10
CA LEU A 720 7.90 5.66 -5.54
C LEU A 720 8.92 6.77 -5.77
N GLY A 721 9.98 6.46 -6.52
CA GLY A 721 10.92 7.48 -6.98
C GLY A 721 10.15 8.55 -7.77
N THR A 722 10.49 9.82 -7.57
CA THR A 722 9.68 10.93 -8.10
C THR A 722 9.52 10.89 -9.63
N GLY A 723 10.58 10.49 -10.36
CA GLY A 723 10.51 10.24 -11.80
C GLY A 723 9.62 9.04 -12.19
N HIS A 724 9.61 7.97 -11.39
CA HIS A 724 8.74 6.81 -11.59
C HIS A 724 7.27 7.18 -11.41
N ALA A 725 6.95 7.92 -10.36
CA ALA A 725 5.59 8.35 -10.07
C ALA A 725 5.02 9.23 -11.20
N ALA A 726 5.78 10.21 -11.68
CA ALA A 726 5.38 11.06 -12.80
C ALA A 726 5.21 10.27 -14.13
N ARG A 727 6.12 9.33 -14.42
CA ARG A 727 6.02 8.46 -15.61
C ARG A 727 4.79 7.56 -15.55
N LEU A 728 4.50 6.96 -14.40
CA LEU A 728 3.29 6.15 -14.18
C LEU A 728 2.03 6.99 -14.31
N ALA A 729 2.01 8.20 -13.76
CA ALA A 729 0.89 9.14 -13.90
C ALA A 729 0.62 9.43 -15.38
N GLY A 730 1.63 9.83 -16.15
CA GLY A 730 1.47 10.12 -17.58
C GLY A 730 0.98 8.91 -18.39
N ARG A 731 1.43 7.70 -18.03
CA ARG A 731 0.99 6.46 -18.66
C ARG A 731 -0.48 6.15 -18.37
N LEU A 732 -0.89 6.23 -17.10
CA LEU A 732 -2.28 6.04 -16.70
C LEU A 732 -3.21 7.07 -17.32
N VAL A 733 -2.80 8.35 -17.41
CA VAL A 733 -3.56 9.39 -18.12
C VAL A 733 -3.77 9.02 -19.59
N THR A 734 -2.73 8.51 -20.25
CA THR A 734 -2.80 8.07 -21.65
C THR A 734 -3.75 6.88 -21.81
N ASP A 735 -3.67 5.89 -20.94
CA ASP A 735 -4.52 4.69 -20.97
C ASP A 735 -6.00 5.05 -20.69
N LEU A 736 -6.26 5.96 -19.73
CA LEU A 736 -7.60 6.47 -19.42
C LEU A 736 -8.20 7.25 -20.60
N ARG A 737 -7.40 8.11 -21.25
CA ARG A 737 -7.84 8.85 -22.45
C ARG A 737 -8.20 7.92 -23.59
N ALA A 738 -7.37 6.91 -23.84
CA ALA A 738 -7.61 5.92 -24.89
C ALA A 738 -8.91 5.15 -24.60
N ALA A 739 -9.14 4.74 -23.35
CA ALA A 739 -10.36 4.07 -22.93
C ALA A 739 -11.60 4.96 -23.09
N ALA A 740 -11.51 6.26 -22.83
CA ALA A 740 -12.62 7.20 -23.00
C ALA A 740 -13.08 7.33 -24.45
N GLY A 741 -12.18 7.12 -25.41
CA GLY A 741 -12.47 7.06 -26.84
C GLY A 741 -13.02 5.71 -27.33
N ASP A 742 -12.92 4.64 -26.52
CA ASP A 742 -13.36 3.30 -26.90
C ASP A 742 -14.86 3.08 -26.55
N ARG A 743 -15.58 2.40 -27.45
CA ARG A 743 -16.97 1.99 -27.21
C ARG A 743 -17.10 0.81 -26.25
N ARG A 744 -16.02 0.04 -26.03
CA ARG A 744 -16.02 -1.20 -25.23
C ARG A 744 -16.17 -1.00 -23.72
N ARG A 745 -16.16 0.24 -23.22
CA ARG A 745 -16.35 0.61 -21.80
C ARG A 745 -15.48 -0.24 -20.87
N THR A 746 -14.19 0.05 -20.85
CA THR A 746 -13.20 -0.71 -20.09
C THR A 746 -13.25 -0.32 -18.62
N PRO A 747 -13.22 -1.28 -17.67
CA PRO A 747 -13.14 -0.94 -16.26
C PRO A 747 -11.80 -0.38 -15.87
N VAL A 748 -11.83 0.52 -14.89
CA VAL A 748 -10.64 1.12 -14.30
C VAL A 748 -9.73 0.06 -13.69
N GLY A 749 -10.27 -0.96 -13.01
CA GLY A 749 -9.43 -2.04 -12.45
C GLY A 749 -8.66 -2.84 -13.50
N ASP A 750 -9.27 -3.05 -14.67
CA ASP A 750 -8.63 -3.73 -15.80
C ASP A 750 -7.56 -2.81 -16.43
N LEU A 751 -7.84 -1.51 -16.54
CA LEU A 751 -6.89 -0.49 -17.02
C LEU A 751 -5.65 -0.36 -16.13
N VAL A 752 -5.82 -0.32 -14.80
CA VAL A 752 -4.69 -0.27 -13.86
C VAL A 752 -3.83 -1.53 -13.99
N THR A 753 -4.45 -2.70 -14.13
CA THR A 753 -3.72 -3.96 -14.32
C THR A 753 -2.94 -3.97 -15.63
N ALA A 754 -3.56 -3.53 -16.73
CA ALA A 754 -2.90 -3.39 -18.02
C ALA A 754 -1.75 -2.37 -17.98
N CYS A 755 -1.94 -1.25 -17.29
CA CYS A 755 -0.90 -0.24 -17.11
C CYS A 755 0.30 -0.79 -16.34
N ARG A 756 0.07 -1.54 -15.25
CA ARG A 756 1.15 -2.19 -14.50
C ARG A 756 1.94 -3.16 -15.39
N ARG A 757 1.25 -4.01 -16.14
CA ARG A 757 1.90 -4.98 -17.05
C ARG A 757 2.82 -4.28 -18.03
N ALA A 758 2.32 -3.26 -18.72
CA ALA A 758 3.08 -2.58 -19.73
C ALA A 758 4.18 -1.69 -19.13
N ALA A 759 3.97 -1.08 -17.96
CA ALA A 759 5.02 -0.38 -17.24
C ALA A 759 6.17 -1.31 -16.84
N VAL A 760 5.88 -2.50 -16.30
CA VAL A 760 6.90 -3.50 -15.98
C VAL A 760 7.59 -4.01 -17.25
N ALA A 761 6.86 -4.21 -18.35
CA ALA A 761 7.44 -4.61 -19.63
C ALA A 761 8.42 -3.55 -20.19
N ASP A 762 8.20 -2.28 -19.85
CA ASP A 762 9.09 -1.14 -20.15
C ASP A 762 10.23 -0.96 -19.10
N GLY A 763 10.45 -1.95 -18.22
CA GLY A 763 11.48 -1.93 -17.18
C GLY A 763 11.10 -1.21 -15.88
N LEU A 764 9.87 -0.68 -15.77
CA LEU A 764 9.43 0.07 -14.60
C LEU A 764 8.88 -0.87 -13.50
N ILE A 765 9.77 -1.63 -12.86
CA ILE A 765 9.42 -2.62 -11.82
C ILE A 765 8.62 -2.00 -10.67
N ALA A 766 8.88 -0.73 -10.34
CA ALA A 766 8.15 0.03 -9.31
C ALA A 766 6.63 0.10 -9.56
N ALA A 767 6.14 -0.19 -10.78
CA ALA A 767 4.72 -0.29 -11.06
C ALA A 767 4.01 -1.41 -10.27
N LEU A 768 4.75 -2.42 -9.77
CA LEU A 768 4.22 -3.44 -8.86
C LEU A 768 3.74 -2.86 -7.52
N ALA A 769 4.26 -1.69 -7.13
CA ALA A 769 3.83 -0.97 -5.94
C ALA A 769 2.53 -0.17 -6.13
N VAL A 770 1.89 -0.23 -7.30
CA VAL A 770 0.66 0.54 -7.57
C VAL A 770 -0.58 -0.33 -7.31
N ALA A 771 -1.55 0.25 -6.59
CA ALA A 771 -2.81 -0.38 -6.24
C ALA A 771 -4.00 0.54 -6.54
N ALA A 772 -5.18 -0.04 -6.77
CA ALA A 772 -6.41 0.70 -6.99
C ALA A 772 -7.37 0.50 -5.81
N TYR A 773 -7.87 1.60 -5.27
CA TYR A 773 -8.84 1.66 -4.19
C TYR A 773 -10.18 2.17 -4.71
N GLY A 774 -11.27 1.63 -4.16
CA GLY A 774 -12.63 1.89 -4.62
C GLY A 774 -13.14 0.75 -5.50
N ASP A 775 -14.21 1.00 -6.24
CA ASP A 775 -14.88 -0.05 -7.01
C ASP A 775 -14.21 -0.27 -8.38
N ALA A 776 -13.68 -1.48 -8.62
CA ALA A 776 -12.93 -1.79 -9.83
C ALA A 776 -13.79 -1.87 -11.11
N ASP A 777 -15.12 -1.92 -10.97
CA ASP A 777 -16.06 -2.00 -12.11
C ASP A 777 -16.47 -0.64 -12.68
N TRP A 778 -16.03 0.48 -12.11
CA TRP A 778 -16.18 1.77 -12.79
C TRP A 778 -15.61 1.67 -14.20
N THR A 779 -16.38 2.08 -15.21
CA THR A 779 -15.96 2.06 -16.62
C THR A 779 -15.63 3.46 -17.11
N ILE A 780 -14.75 3.56 -18.12
CA ILE A 780 -14.42 4.81 -18.81
C ILE A 780 -15.16 4.88 -20.15
#